data_AF-A0A9N9D426-F1
#
_entry.id   AF-A0A9N9D426-F1
#
_cell.length_a   1.000
_cell.length_b   1.000
_cell.length_c   1.000
_cell.angle_alpha   90.00
_cell.angle_beta   90.00
_cell.angle_gamma   90.00
#
_symmetry.space_group_name_H-M   'P 1'
#
loop_
_entity.id
_entity.type
_entity.pdbx_description
1 polymer ?
#
loop_
_entity_poly.entity_id
_entity_poly.type
_entity_poly.pdbx_seq_one_letter_code
_entity_poly.pdbx_strand_id
1 'polypeptide(L)'
;MEKEGSLLIIGGKGESGSIKDTFITDYVNNDYWYDDTSDGSVDAIVNITNDRITRQLTNRGNFIYSPNIIPLWVINNVYVPPKYAPSIPNIVSLYQTILETQHPVDPENPVIDLVIPERMRNEVQYYRDIRPIFESICKNSWVNEMAQKGHGLDKPGNFLDPVLERKLCDNGDNNKDLRRSILFRVRIPAELATLFEYNGQAYNYFMPPLSGNNGDLNPGDPDTYLTVTREMGGRAICAGNQTTRLHSNDTVDHDLRKPTYSKDDGKTYSFQEMCPNLDLQVKLLNKAALEWCVGGPFYPGIEMTYLAYDKNTFHTEFDFRINSDVIQPGDINAYMALPWQADFNECSTNWWPAQRPDIAIPEENIRELNFVDWTRGFRSDDPNEGVPQWGDMDMVRSWNMLGFIVEKQIPDKNTNAFVEVERGKIYELSIGNITSDFYTLDNLYGILNIALQVELSTIPPYLYAMYSIKPKNNIGDAADAIMYKIRHVAAEEMLHASLVANLITAIGHKPIFYSPDVIPFYPNPLPHFKEGLLMIHLSKADKKNFDTFMKIEEPHSPVNRTPPNHPGLPDPSINFNSIGELYQLIMDLFDKLDKKGEIPYDTQYQLEPGMGYAPSTGTGSDGLIVVKDISEAECAIKLIIDQGEGKPRQADMEKSKEILLGQLEVKLKLKGTIEKAKIQGEIKEDPTFGTIIDGKIIEGIIKVVTSFESEGDRIIERIIEEGKFKVKFENIGEGINFEKSFNTLLTGGNIEENSHYNTFRICKIYAEYASESEYQLWPVIDDPNLSSYTDSKIIATANAFNAAYSYLMILLQYTWRTDNKKEKEKRELVIGGMPALMHGVLRPIATFLAEQPISSDTNAGATFGYYIFTNYSSLKNQLIAAVKEASKAFPDNDKLTTAAN
;
A
#
# COMPACT_ATOMS: atom_id res chain seq x y z
N MET A 1 18.82 -17.93 -30.06
CA MET A 1 19.77 -17.70 -31.16
C MET A 1 19.00 -17.69 -32.45
N GLU A 2 19.11 -16.61 -33.21
CA GLU A 2 18.44 -16.45 -34.50
C GLU A 2 19.16 -17.25 -35.60
N LYS A 3 18.53 -17.38 -36.77
CA LYS A 3 19.09 -18.20 -37.88
C LYS A 3 20.42 -17.67 -38.39
N GLU A 4 20.63 -16.37 -38.24
CA GLU A 4 21.78 -15.59 -38.68
C GLU A 4 22.96 -15.69 -37.69
N GLY A 5 22.75 -16.33 -36.52
CA GLY A 5 23.76 -16.48 -35.47
C GLY A 5 23.72 -15.43 -34.36
N SER A 6 22.80 -14.46 -34.43
CA SER A 6 22.56 -13.48 -33.37
C SER A 6 22.04 -14.15 -32.10
N LEU A 7 22.54 -13.72 -30.94
CA LEU A 7 22.07 -14.19 -29.63
C LEU A 7 21.11 -13.16 -29.04
N LEU A 8 19.85 -13.56 -28.85
CA LEU A 8 18.88 -12.83 -28.04
C LEU A 8 18.95 -13.35 -26.60
N ILE A 9 19.20 -12.44 -25.67
CA ILE A 9 19.24 -12.71 -24.23
C ILE A 9 18.03 -12.01 -23.61
N ILE A 10 17.23 -12.79 -22.89
CA ILE A 10 16.03 -12.30 -22.21
C ILE A 10 16.32 -12.40 -20.72
N GLY A 11 16.03 -11.33 -20.00
CA GLY A 11 16.21 -11.26 -18.56
C GLY A 11 15.26 -12.14 -17.75
N GLY A 12 15.28 -11.93 -16.44
CA GLY A 12 14.27 -12.47 -15.53
C GLY A 12 12.86 -11.95 -15.84
N LYS A 13 11.89 -12.41 -15.07
CA LYS A 13 10.51 -11.95 -15.14
C LYS A 13 10.23 -10.77 -14.21
N GLY A 14 11.17 -10.38 -13.35
CA GLY A 14 10.97 -9.43 -12.25
C GLY A 14 10.31 -10.07 -11.03
N GLU A 15 10.47 -11.37 -10.84
CA GLU A 15 9.95 -12.10 -9.68
C GLU A 15 10.92 -11.97 -8.49
N SER A 16 10.42 -11.48 -7.36
CA SER A 16 11.15 -11.39 -6.09
C SER A 16 10.35 -12.07 -4.99
N GLY A 17 11.06 -12.65 -4.01
CA GLY A 17 10.41 -13.34 -2.90
C GLY A 17 11.36 -13.57 -1.73
N SER A 18 10.83 -14.15 -0.66
CA SER A 18 11.60 -14.49 0.53
C SER A 18 11.61 -16.00 0.76
N ILE A 19 12.78 -16.56 1.10
CA ILE A 19 12.90 -17.99 1.47
C ILE A 19 12.41 -18.28 2.90
N LYS A 20 12.20 -17.23 3.70
CA LYS A 20 11.69 -17.31 5.08
C LYS A 20 10.42 -16.49 5.30
N ASP A 21 9.81 -16.01 4.22
CA ASP A 21 8.62 -15.13 4.25
C ASP A 21 8.80 -13.92 5.20
N THR A 22 10.01 -13.34 5.19
CA THR A 22 10.35 -12.09 5.89
C THR A 22 9.80 -10.87 5.15
N PHE A 23 9.49 -9.80 5.87
CA PHE A 23 9.13 -8.52 5.27
C PHE A 23 10.38 -7.77 4.79
N ILE A 24 10.19 -6.85 3.85
CA ILE A 24 11.19 -5.83 3.51
C ILE A 24 11.17 -4.78 4.62
N THR A 25 12.33 -4.46 5.16
CA THR A 25 12.49 -3.50 6.26
C THR A 25 13.58 -2.45 6.00
N ASP A 26 14.34 -2.64 4.92
CA ASP A 26 15.45 -1.80 4.48
C ASP A 26 15.41 -1.68 2.95
N TYR A 27 15.82 -0.55 2.40
CA TYR A 27 15.78 -0.33 0.95
C TYR A 27 16.79 -1.19 0.18
N VAL A 28 17.88 -1.64 0.81
CA VAL A 28 18.97 -2.41 0.16
C VAL A 28 19.11 -3.82 0.69
N ASN A 29 19.18 -3.99 2.01
CA ASN A 29 19.67 -5.21 2.64
C ASN A 29 18.55 -5.94 3.38
N ASN A 30 17.82 -6.79 2.66
CA ASN A 30 16.76 -7.61 3.27
C ASN A 30 17.19 -9.07 3.36
N ASP A 31 17.46 -9.53 4.59
CA ASP A 31 17.82 -10.92 4.84
C ASP A 31 16.74 -11.88 4.32
N TYR A 32 17.20 -12.97 3.71
CA TYR A 32 16.38 -14.06 3.15
C TYR A 32 15.55 -13.70 1.90
N TRP A 33 15.70 -12.50 1.36
CA TRP A 33 15.13 -12.16 0.07
C TRP A 33 15.99 -12.65 -1.09
N TYR A 34 15.33 -12.88 -2.21
CA TYR A 34 15.95 -13.11 -3.51
C TYR A 34 15.15 -12.37 -4.57
N ASP A 35 15.82 -12.02 -5.66
CA ASP A 35 15.19 -11.59 -6.90
C ASP A 35 15.79 -12.34 -8.09
N ASP A 36 15.29 -12.05 -9.28
CA ASP A 36 15.78 -12.63 -10.53
C ASP A 36 16.70 -11.69 -11.32
N THR A 37 17.23 -10.63 -10.70
CA THR A 37 18.33 -9.83 -11.27
C THR A 37 19.57 -10.71 -11.41
N SER A 38 20.33 -10.49 -12.48
CA SER A 38 21.54 -11.30 -12.72
C SER A 38 22.51 -10.57 -13.62
N ASP A 39 23.79 -10.88 -13.46
CA ASP A 39 24.78 -10.59 -14.47
C ASP A 39 25.65 -11.81 -14.79
N GLY A 40 26.34 -11.75 -15.93
CA GLY A 40 27.34 -12.77 -16.22
C GLY A 40 27.91 -12.73 -17.62
N SER A 41 28.92 -13.58 -17.79
CA SER A 41 29.71 -13.71 -19.01
C SER A 41 29.06 -14.59 -20.06
N VAL A 42 29.04 -14.13 -21.31
CA VAL A 42 28.63 -14.90 -22.48
C VAL A 42 29.85 -15.35 -23.26
N ASP A 43 29.91 -16.66 -23.48
CA ASP A 43 30.92 -17.31 -24.30
C ASP A 43 30.39 -17.82 -25.65
N ALA A 44 31.17 -17.59 -26.71
CA ALA A 44 30.85 -17.91 -28.08
C ALA A 44 32.02 -18.60 -28.80
N ILE A 45 31.69 -19.67 -29.53
CA ILE A 45 32.64 -20.44 -30.35
C ILE A 45 32.16 -20.40 -31.79
N VAL A 46 32.99 -19.86 -32.68
CA VAL A 46 32.69 -19.73 -34.12
C VAL A 46 33.53 -20.73 -34.90
N ASN A 47 32.87 -21.69 -35.55
CA ASN A 47 33.53 -22.66 -36.42
C ASN A 47 33.41 -22.21 -37.88
N ILE A 48 34.50 -21.73 -38.46
CA ILE A 48 34.57 -21.35 -39.88
C ILE A 48 35.12 -22.55 -40.66
N THR A 49 34.29 -23.15 -41.50
CA THR A 49 34.71 -24.23 -42.40
C THR A 49 34.82 -23.69 -43.82
N ASN A 50 36.01 -23.83 -44.41
CA ASN A 50 36.21 -23.73 -45.85
C ASN A 50 36.65 -25.11 -46.37
N ASP A 51 36.57 -25.37 -47.68
CA ASP A 51 36.71 -26.67 -48.37
C ASP A 51 37.92 -27.56 -47.96
N ARG A 52 38.88 -27.04 -47.18
CA ARG A 52 40.07 -27.76 -46.71
C ARG A 52 40.47 -27.51 -45.24
N ILE A 53 39.85 -26.58 -44.52
CA ILE A 53 40.24 -26.23 -43.13
C ILE A 53 39.00 -25.80 -42.33
N THR A 54 38.80 -26.41 -41.16
CA THR A 54 37.91 -25.89 -40.11
C THR A 54 38.76 -25.09 -39.13
N ARG A 55 38.46 -23.79 -38.97
CA ARG A 55 39.03 -22.93 -37.92
C ARG A 55 37.99 -22.72 -36.84
N GLN A 56 38.40 -22.92 -35.60
CA GLN A 56 37.60 -22.58 -34.43
C GLN A 56 38.13 -21.28 -33.85
N LEU A 57 37.27 -20.28 -33.75
CA LEU A 57 37.52 -19.04 -33.03
C LEU A 57 36.76 -19.12 -31.72
N THR A 58 37.42 -18.83 -30.60
CA THR A 58 36.79 -18.74 -29.28
C THR A 58 36.89 -17.32 -28.77
N ASN A 59 35.87 -16.91 -28.03
CA ASN A 59 35.79 -15.60 -27.45
C ASN A 59 36.72 -15.46 -26.21
N ARG A 60 36.82 -16.52 -25.39
CA ARG A 60 37.88 -16.71 -24.38
C ARG A 60 39.03 -17.55 -24.95
N GLY A 61 40.27 -17.07 -24.86
CA GLY A 61 41.43 -17.82 -25.34
C GLY A 61 42.75 -17.42 -24.66
N ASN A 62 43.44 -18.40 -24.08
CA ASN A 62 44.77 -18.25 -23.48
C ASN A 62 45.81 -17.81 -24.52
N PHE A 63 46.70 -16.90 -24.08
CA PHE A 63 47.98 -16.59 -24.71
C PHE A 63 48.87 -17.86 -24.82
N ILE A 64 48.68 -18.68 -25.84
CA ILE A 64 49.67 -19.72 -26.20
C ILE A 64 49.95 -19.64 -27.70
N TYR A 65 51.05 -18.96 -28.02
CA TYR A 65 51.88 -19.09 -29.22
C TYR A 65 51.20 -19.70 -30.47
N SER A 66 50.36 -18.93 -31.14
CA SER A 66 50.08 -19.13 -32.55
C SER A 66 49.87 -17.76 -33.21
N PRO A 67 50.66 -17.39 -34.23
CA PRO A 67 50.64 -16.03 -34.82
C PRO A 67 49.36 -15.71 -35.61
N ASN A 68 48.31 -16.53 -35.49
CA ASN A 68 47.04 -16.40 -36.21
C ASN A 68 45.80 -16.54 -35.31
N ILE A 69 45.92 -16.42 -33.98
CA ILE A 69 44.78 -16.46 -33.04
C ILE A 69 44.54 -15.05 -32.49
N ILE A 70 43.39 -14.47 -32.81
CA ILE A 70 42.88 -13.23 -32.22
C ILE A 70 41.92 -13.66 -31.09
N PRO A 71 42.19 -13.34 -29.82
CA PRO A 71 41.23 -13.58 -28.72
C PRO A 71 40.02 -12.64 -28.87
N LEU A 72 38.81 -13.08 -28.49
CA LEU A 72 37.57 -12.38 -28.84
C LEU A 72 36.50 -12.31 -27.74
N TRP A 73 36.75 -11.63 -26.62
CA TRP A 73 35.73 -11.01 -25.74
C TRP A 73 34.97 -11.89 -24.76
N VAL A 74 34.57 -11.30 -23.63
CA VAL A 74 33.41 -11.73 -22.84
C VAL A 74 32.34 -10.64 -23.02
N ILE A 75 31.12 -11.02 -23.43
CA ILE A 75 29.97 -10.10 -23.39
C ILE A 75 29.35 -10.28 -22.02
N ASN A 76 29.24 -9.21 -21.24
CA ASN A 76 28.57 -9.26 -19.95
C ASN A 76 27.17 -8.66 -20.13
N ASN A 77 26.16 -9.34 -19.61
CA ASN A 77 24.83 -8.77 -19.52
C ASN A 77 24.56 -8.47 -18.07
N VAL A 78 23.86 -7.38 -17.84
CA VAL A 78 23.24 -7.10 -16.55
C VAL A 78 21.75 -7.05 -16.80
N TYR A 79 21.00 -7.87 -16.06
CA TYR A 79 19.56 -7.81 -16.02
C TYR A 79 19.15 -6.93 -14.86
N VAL A 80 18.30 -5.95 -15.17
CA VAL A 80 18.09 -4.74 -14.39
C VAL A 80 16.61 -4.37 -14.39
N PRO A 81 16.17 -3.53 -13.43
CA PRO A 81 14.81 -3.03 -13.38
C PRO A 81 14.33 -2.43 -14.72
N PRO A 82 13.02 -2.49 -15.02
CA PRO A 82 12.46 -1.87 -16.22
C PRO A 82 12.76 -0.36 -16.29
N LYS A 83 13.04 0.13 -17.50
CA LYS A 83 13.08 1.57 -17.77
C LYS A 83 11.67 2.06 -18.09
N TYR A 84 11.03 2.72 -17.13
CA TYR A 84 9.64 3.17 -17.32
C TYR A 84 9.51 4.39 -18.22
N ALA A 85 10.58 5.16 -18.45
CA ALA A 85 10.60 6.27 -19.40
C ALA A 85 11.64 6.05 -20.52
N PRO A 86 11.42 5.10 -21.45
CA PRO A 86 12.44 4.67 -22.41
C PRO A 86 12.91 5.77 -23.37
N SER A 87 12.07 6.79 -23.62
CA SER A 87 12.40 7.92 -24.51
C SER A 87 13.01 9.13 -23.79
N ILE A 88 13.17 9.05 -22.47
CA ILE A 88 13.80 10.09 -21.65
C ILE A 88 15.23 9.65 -21.29
N PRO A 89 16.26 10.38 -21.76
CA PRO A 89 17.63 10.04 -21.46
C PRO A 89 18.00 10.42 -20.02
N ASN A 90 18.94 9.68 -19.43
CA ASN A 90 19.58 10.08 -18.18
C ASN A 90 20.46 11.31 -18.42
N ILE A 91 20.62 12.16 -17.39
CA ILE A 91 21.48 13.35 -17.49
C ILE A 91 22.95 12.93 -17.61
N VAL A 92 23.36 11.96 -16.79
CA VAL A 92 24.64 11.27 -16.89
C VAL A 92 24.34 9.81 -17.22
N SER A 93 24.79 9.37 -18.39
CA SER A 93 24.61 7.99 -18.86
C SER A 93 25.74 7.08 -18.42
N LEU A 94 25.46 5.78 -18.27
CA LEU A 94 26.49 4.80 -17.91
C LEU A 94 27.61 4.76 -18.95
N TYR A 95 27.29 4.99 -20.23
CA TYR A 95 28.29 5.14 -21.30
C TYR A 95 29.33 6.22 -20.97
N GLN A 96 28.89 7.41 -20.58
CA GLN A 96 29.77 8.54 -20.28
C GLN A 96 30.66 8.24 -19.07
N THR A 97 30.08 7.65 -18.02
CA THR A 97 30.82 7.28 -16.83
C THR A 97 31.92 6.25 -17.13
N ILE A 98 31.60 5.17 -17.85
CA ILE A 98 32.58 4.14 -18.21
C ILE A 98 33.65 4.71 -19.14
N LEU A 99 33.25 5.53 -20.12
CA LEU A 99 34.18 6.18 -21.05
C LEU A 99 35.21 7.02 -20.29
N GLU A 100 34.75 7.84 -19.34
CA GLU A 100 35.62 8.70 -18.54
C GLU A 100 36.49 7.90 -17.56
N THR A 101 35.98 6.79 -17.01
CA THR A 101 36.75 5.87 -16.17
C THR A 101 37.91 5.22 -16.94
N GLN A 102 37.67 4.76 -18.17
CA GLN A 102 38.70 4.11 -18.99
C GLN A 102 39.64 5.12 -19.67
N HIS A 103 39.12 6.30 -20.02
CA HIS A 103 39.86 7.37 -20.70
C HIS A 103 39.77 8.69 -19.91
N PRO A 104 40.41 8.77 -18.72
CA PRO A 104 40.28 9.93 -17.86
C PRO A 104 40.77 11.22 -18.52
N VAL A 105 40.01 12.30 -18.30
CA VAL A 105 40.25 13.61 -18.91
C VAL A 105 41.52 14.26 -18.34
N ASP A 106 42.35 14.84 -19.19
CA ASP A 106 43.40 15.80 -18.81
C ASP A 106 43.08 17.17 -19.47
N PRO A 107 43.33 18.31 -18.82
CA PRO A 107 43.25 19.63 -19.45
C PRO A 107 43.87 19.75 -20.86
N GLU A 108 44.89 18.93 -21.18
CA GLU A 108 45.55 18.92 -22.50
C GLU A 108 44.96 17.90 -23.50
N ASN A 109 44.15 16.93 -23.05
CA ASN A 109 43.55 15.89 -23.89
C ASN A 109 42.06 15.66 -23.53
N PRO A 110 41.11 16.07 -24.39
CA PRO A 110 39.70 15.78 -24.16
C PRO A 110 39.43 14.27 -24.23
N VAL A 111 38.38 13.81 -23.55
CA VAL A 111 37.93 12.41 -23.61
C VAL A 111 37.72 12.00 -25.06
N ILE A 112 38.25 10.83 -25.39
CA ILE A 112 38.16 10.24 -26.72
C ILE A 112 36.85 9.45 -26.80
N ASP A 113 35.73 10.10 -27.13
CA ASP A 113 34.56 9.34 -27.60
C ASP A 113 34.94 8.67 -28.93
N LEU A 114 35.02 7.34 -28.91
CA LEU A 114 35.52 6.52 -30.00
C LEU A 114 34.60 6.53 -31.22
N VAL A 115 33.34 6.92 -31.02
CA VAL A 115 32.35 7.14 -32.09
C VAL A 115 32.67 8.42 -32.88
N ILE A 116 33.37 9.38 -32.26
CA ILE A 116 33.75 10.65 -32.89
C ILE A 116 35.05 10.47 -33.69
N PRO A 117 35.06 10.86 -34.99
CA PRO A 117 36.29 10.88 -35.79
C PRO A 117 37.39 11.73 -35.15
N GLU A 118 38.62 11.21 -35.15
CA GLU A 118 39.79 11.78 -34.46
C GLU A 118 39.98 13.29 -34.70
N ARG A 119 39.85 13.73 -35.96
CA ARG A 119 39.97 15.14 -36.36
C ARG A 119 38.97 16.10 -35.70
N MET A 120 37.86 15.59 -35.17
CA MET A 120 36.75 16.37 -34.58
C MET A 120 36.65 16.24 -33.06
N ARG A 121 37.54 15.46 -32.42
CA ARG A 121 37.48 15.19 -30.97
C ARG A 121 37.79 16.43 -30.12
N ASN A 122 38.64 17.31 -30.62
CA ASN A 122 39.08 18.54 -29.95
C ASN A 122 38.16 19.75 -30.19
N GLU A 123 37.12 19.59 -31.01
CA GLU A 123 36.15 20.65 -31.31
C GLU A 123 34.89 20.43 -30.49
N VAL A 124 34.34 21.49 -29.88
CA VAL A 124 33.03 21.43 -29.23
C VAL A 124 31.95 21.74 -30.27
N GLN A 125 30.98 20.85 -30.43
CA GLN A 125 29.86 21.02 -31.35
C GLN A 125 28.54 21.13 -30.59
N TYR A 126 27.73 22.15 -30.91
CA TYR A 126 26.48 22.39 -30.18
C TYR A 126 25.55 21.17 -30.20
N TYR A 127 25.25 20.63 -31.39
CA TYR A 127 24.29 19.53 -31.53
C TYR A 127 24.79 18.18 -31.00
N ARG A 128 26.10 17.97 -31.00
CA ARG A 128 26.73 16.72 -30.56
C ARG A 128 27.02 16.71 -29.07
N ASP A 129 27.49 17.82 -28.52
CA ASP A 129 28.07 17.87 -27.18
C ASP A 129 27.22 18.63 -26.16
N ILE A 130 26.47 19.66 -26.60
CA ILE A 130 25.75 20.57 -25.68
C ILE A 130 24.25 20.32 -25.69
N ARG A 131 23.66 20.18 -26.88
CA ARG A 131 22.23 19.93 -27.05
C ARG A 131 21.77 18.66 -26.32
N PRO A 132 22.50 17.53 -26.30
CA PRO A 132 22.07 16.35 -25.53
C PRO A 132 21.90 16.64 -24.04
N ILE A 133 22.77 17.46 -23.43
CA ILE A 133 22.66 17.86 -22.03
C ILE A 133 21.36 18.65 -21.79
N PHE A 134 21.10 19.62 -22.66
CA PHE A 134 19.87 20.42 -22.60
C PHE A 134 18.62 19.61 -22.87
N GLU A 135 18.69 18.66 -23.81
CA GLU A 135 17.61 17.74 -24.10
C GLU A 135 17.30 16.83 -22.92
N SER A 136 18.31 16.25 -22.27
CA SER A 136 18.11 15.41 -21.08
C SER A 136 17.43 16.19 -19.97
N ILE A 137 17.89 17.40 -19.63
CA ILE A 137 17.30 18.23 -18.57
C ILE A 137 15.85 18.64 -18.91
N CYS A 138 15.59 19.05 -20.16
CA CYS A 138 14.24 19.46 -20.57
C CYS A 138 13.29 18.26 -20.63
N LYS A 139 13.75 17.08 -21.08
CA LYS A 139 12.91 15.87 -21.08
C LYS A 139 12.66 15.33 -19.67
N ASN A 140 13.62 15.48 -18.76
CA ASN A 140 13.46 15.08 -17.36
C ASN A 140 12.33 15.87 -16.65
N SER A 141 12.02 17.08 -17.13
CA SER A 141 10.91 17.91 -16.63
C SER A 141 9.52 17.27 -16.73
N TRP A 142 9.38 16.21 -17.52
CA TRP A 142 8.14 15.44 -17.66
C TRP A 142 7.96 14.34 -16.60
N VAL A 143 9.02 14.02 -15.87
CA VAL A 143 9.05 12.90 -14.92
C VAL A 143 9.58 13.31 -13.54
N ASN A 144 9.98 14.57 -13.37
CA ASN A 144 10.51 15.10 -12.12
C ASN A 144 9.96 16.50 -11.83
N GLU A 145 9.43 16.70 -10.63
CA GLU A 145 8.77 17.95 -10.22
C GLU A 145 9.75 19.13 -10.15
N MET A 146 10.99 18.88 -9.69
CA MET A 146 12.01 19.92 -9.57
C MET A 146 12.46 20.43 -10.94
N ALA A 147 12.69 19.52 -11.89
CA ALA A 147 13.01 19.85 -13.27
C ALA A 147 11.85 20.57 -13.96
N GLN A 148 10.60 20.19 -13.69
CA GLN A 148 9.39 20.85 -14.21
C GLN A 148 9.36 22.36 -13.89
N LYS A 149 9.72 22.73 -12.66
CA LYS A 149 9.69 24.12 -12.19
C LYS A 149 10.58 25.05 -13.02
N GLY A 150 11.71 24.55 -13.51
CA GLY A 150 12.70 25.33 -14.27
C GLY A 150 12.67 25.10 -15.79
N HIS A 151 12.35 23.89 -16.24
CA HIS A 151 12.57 23.41 -17.61
C HIS A 151 11.31 22.93 -18.33
N GLY A 152 10.13 23.03 -17.71
CA GLY A 152 8.86 22.73 -18.37
C GLY A 152 8.54 23.64 -19.57
N LEU A 153 7.51 23.29 -20.35
CA LEU A 153 7.21 23.91 -21.65
C LEU A 153 7.19 25.45 -21.66
N ASP A 154 6.52 26.07 -20.69
CA ASP A 154 6.35 27.52 -20.59
C ASP A 154 7.39 28.19 -19.67
N LYS A 155 8.46 27.48 -19.33
CA LYS A 155 9.50 27.97 -18.43
C LYS A 155 10.68 28.58 -19.20
N PRO A 156 11.36 29.60 -18.64
CA PRO A 156 12.51 30.23 -19.28
C PRO A 156 13.71 29.30 -19.47
N GLY A 157 13.75 28.16 -18.76
CA GLY A 157 14.77 27.12 -18.91
C GLY A 157 14.43 26.05 -19.95
N ASN A 158 13.35 26.18 -20.73
CA ASN A 158 13.07 25.28 -21.85
C ASN A 158 14.06 25.52 -23.00
N PHE A 159 15.20 24.85 -22.96
CA PHE A 159 16.26 24.98 -23.95
C PHE A 159 15.92 24.35 -25.31
N LEU A 160 14.81 23.60 -25.39
CA LEU A 160 14.28 23.02 -26.63
C LEU A 160 13.31 23.96 -27.35
N ASP A 161 12.99 25.13 -26.76
CA ASP A 161 12.24 26.17 -27.47
C ASP A 161 13.00 26.63 -28.74
N PRO A 162 12.38 26.62 -29.93
CA PRO A 162 13.06 26.96 -31.18
C PRO A 162 13.62 28.39 -31.24
N VAL A 163 13.10 29.33 -30.45
CA VAL A 163 13.63 30.70 -30.39
C VAL A 163 14.86 30.75 -29.52
N LEU A 164 14.84 30.11 -28.35
CA LEU A 164 15.98 30.05 -27.45
C LEU A 164 17.12 29.22 -28.04
N GLU A 165 16.82 28.03 -28.58
CA GLU A 165 17.82 27.14 -29.16
C GLU A 165 18.61 27.80 -30.30
N ARG A 166 17.95 28.58 -31.16
CA ARG A 166 18.62 29.38 -32.21
C ARG A 166 19.63 30.39 -31.67
N LYS A 167 19.37 30.96 -30.48
CA LYS A 167 20.32 31.85 -29.80
C LYS A 167 21.46 31.08 -29.15
N LEU A 168 21.18 29.87 -28.66
CA LEU A 168 22.18 29.01 -28.02
C LEU A 168 23.15 28.38 -29.01
N CYS A 169 22.70 28.03 -30.22
CA CYS A 169 23.54 27.47 -31.27
C CYS A 169 24.35 28.52 -32.05
N ASP A 170 23.96 29.81 -31.98
CA ASP A 170 24.73 30.91 -32.56
C ASP A 170 26.06 31.08 -31.80
N ASN A 171 27.18 30.98 -32.52
CA ASN A 171 28.53 31.14 -31.96
C ASN A 171 28.98 32.60 -31.88
N GLY A 172 28.21 33.54 -32.43
CA GLY A 172 28.50 34.96 -32.40
C GLY A 172 28.54 35.55 -30.99
N ASP A 173 29.16 36.73 -30.89
CA ASP A 173 29.31 37.45 -29.62
C ASP A 173 27.98 37.98 -29.07
N ASN A 174 26.98 38.20 -29.94
CA ASN A 174 25.67 38.74 -29.57
C ASN A 174 24.93 37.92 -28.51
N ASN A 175 25.15 36.60 -28.47
CA ASN A 175 24.50 35.68 -27.54
C ASN A 175 25.48 35.11 -26.49
N LYS A 176 26.71 35.64 -26.42
CA LYS A 176 27.77 35.14 -25.52
C LYS A 176 27.38 35.20 -24.05
N ASP A 177 26.85 36.33 -23.60
CA ASP A 177 26.48 36.53 -22.19
C ASP A 177 25.28 35.64 -21.81
N LEU A 178 24.35 35.40 -22.73
CA LEU A 178 23.26 34.45 -22.54
C LEU A 178 23.80 33.03 -22.35
N ARG A 179 24.64 32.54 -23.28
CA ARG A 179 25.26 31.20 -23.17
C ARG A 179 26.04 31.05 -21.86
N ARG A 180 26.84 32.06 -21.50
CA ARG A 180 27.55 32.12 -20.22
C ARG A 180 26.60 31.99 -19.03
N SER A 181 25.57 32.84 -18.97
CA SER A 181 24.63 32.86 -17.83
C SER A 181 23.93 31.52 -17.59
N ILE A 182 23.67 30.75 -18.66
CA ILE A 182 23.04 29.43 -18.59
C ILE A 182 24.08 28.38 -18.17
N LEU A 183 25.25 28.37 -18.82
CA LEU A 183 26.29 27.37 -18.54
C LEU A 183 26.92 27.55 -17.15
N PHE A 184 26.93 28.77 -16.60
CA PHE A 184 27.34 29.04 -15.21
C PHE A 184 26.39 28.43 -14.16
N ARG A 185 25.20 27.99 -14.56
CA ARG A 185 24.28 27.26 -13.68
C ARG A 185 24.50 25.75 -13.74
N VAL A 186 25.31 25.24 -14.66
CA VAL A 186 25.68 23.82 -14.70
C VAL A 186 26.72 23.57 -13.62
N ARG A 187 26.49 22.57 -12.78
CA ARG A 187 27.42 22.20 -11.71
C ARG A 187 28.77 21.79 -12.30
N ILE A 188 29.82 22.44 -11.81
CA ILE A 188 31.20 22.13 -12.14
C ILE A 188 31.65 21.00 -11.20
N PRO A 189 32.21 19.89 -11.74
CA PRO A 189 32.77 18.81 -10.94
C PRO A 189 33.84 19.29 -9.95
N ALA A 190 33.94 18.63 -8.80
CA ALA A 190 34.85 19.00 -7.71
C ALA A 190 36.30 19.16 -8.19
N GLU A 191 36.73 18.33 -9.13
CA GLU A 191 38.09 18.30 -9.67
C GLU A 191 38.40 19.51 -10.58
N LEU A 192 37.38 20.20 -11.07
CA LEU A 192 37.49 21.36 -11.95
C LEU A 192 37.17 22.68 -11.24
N ALA A 193 36.50 22.64 -10.09
CA ALA A 193 36.04 23.82 -9.37
C ALA A 193 37.07 24.33 -8.34
N THR A 194 37.11 25.65 -8.12
CA THR A 194 37.73 26.18 -6.90
C THR A 194 36.88 25.83 -5.68
N LEU A 195 37.47 25.83 -4.47
CA LEU A 195 36.72 25.54 -3.24
C LEU A 195 35.51 26.46 -3.02
N PHE A 196 35.61 27.72 -3.46
CA PHE A 196 34.50 28.68 -3.40
C PHE A 196 33.37 28.31 -4.37
N GLU A 197 33.71 27.99 -5.62
CA GLU A 197 32.74 27.56 -6.62
C GLU A 197 32.09 26.25 -6.20
N TYR A 198 32.85 25.28 -5.72
CA TYR A 198 32.36 23.99 -5.26
C TYR A 198 31.27 24.12 -4.19
N ASN A 199 31.58 24.81 -3.09
CA ASN A 199 30.65 25.01 -1.98
C ASN A 199 29.48 25.91 -2.37
N GLY A 200 29.71 26.91 -3.23
CA GLY A 200 28.68 27.85 -3.67
C GLY A 200 27.62 27.22 -4.57
N GLN A 201 27.88 26.02 -5.10
CA GLN A 201 26.97 25.32 -6.01
C GLN A 201 25.93 24.45 -5.28
N ALA A 202 25.99 24.26 -3.95
CA ALA A 202 25.14 23.34 -3.18
C ALA A 202 23.67 23.78 -2.97
N TYR A 203 22.98 24.24 -4.03
CA TYR A 203 21.57 24.68 -3.98
C TYR A 203 20.82 24.34 -5.28
N ASN A 204 19.50 24.16 -5.20
CA ASN A 204 18.61 23.85 -6.34
C ASN A 204 18.59 24.88 -7.47
N TYR A 205 19.27 26.02 -7.31
CA TYR A 205 19.48 27.00 -8.39
C TYR A 205 20.42 26.48 -9.49
N PHE A 206 21.32 25.55 -9.16
CA PHE A 206 22.24 24.92 -10.10
C PHE A 206 21.69 23.60 -10.65
N MET A 207 22.08 23.26 -11.89
CA MET A 207 21.65 22.09 -12.63
C MET A 207 22.75 21.01 -12.69
N PRO A 208 22.39 19.72 -12.63
CA PRO A 208 21.02 19.22 -12.40
C PRO A 208 20.63 19.30 -10.91
N PRO A 209 19.34 19.51 -10.59
CA PRO A 209 18.84 19.48 -9.22
C PRO A 209 18.42 18.04 -8.83
N LEU A 210 19.34 17.08 -8.98
CA LEU A 210 19.16 15.66 -8.66
C LEU A 210 20.11 15.25 -7.52
N SER A 211 19.74 14.23 -6.75
CA SER A 211 20.53 13.68 -5.64
C SER A 211 21.92 13.22 -6.09
N GLY A 212 22.89 13.25 -5.19
CA GLY A 212 24.31 12.93 -5.43
C GLY A 212 24.72 11.59 -4.86
N ASN A 213 26.02 11.27 -4.96
CA ASN A 213 26.55 10.01 -4.41
C ASN A 213 26.55 9.97 -2.86
N ASN A 214 26.31 11.10 -2.20
CA ASN A 214 26.34 11.23 -0.74
C ASN A 214 24.94 11.34 -0.10
N GLY A 215 23.91 10.84 -0.79
CA GLY A 215 22.53 10.81 -0.31
C GLY A 215 21.64 11.90 -0.90
N ASP A 216 20.47 12.06 -0.28
CA ASP A 216 19.43 13.01 -0.70
C ASP A 216 19.93 14.46 -0.73
N LEU A 217 19.37 15.23 -1.66
CA LEU A 217 19.59 16.67 -1.83
C LEU A 217 19.57 17.45 -0.50
N ASN A 218 20.73 17.94 -0.06
CA ASN A 218 20.87 18.73 1.16
C ASN A 218 21.50 20.10 0.86
N PRO A 219 20.73 21.21 0.89
CA PRO A 219 21.27 22.54 0.66
C PRO A 219 22.44 22.90 1.57
N GLY A 220 23.56 23.31 0.96
CA GLY A 220 24.82 23.60 1.66
C GLY A 220 25.82 22.44 1.68
N ASP A 221 25.42 21.23 1.27
CA ASP A 221 26.30 20.09 1.07
C ASP A 221 26.44 19.76 -0.43
N PRO A 222 27.56 20.12 -1.09
CA PRO A 222 27.73 19.92 -2.53
C PRO A 222 27.77 18.44 -2.95
N ASP A 223 28.19 17.53 -2.07
CA ASP A 223 28.35 16.10 -2.38
C ASP A 223 26.99 15.37 -2.50
N THR A 224 25.93 15.98 -1.97
CA THR A 224 24.54 15.49 -2.07
C THR A 224 23.83 15.86 -3.38
N TYR A 225 24.54 16.50 -4.31
CA TYR A 225 24.00 16.85 -5.63
C TYR A 225 24.74 16.14 -6.75
N LEU A 226 23.99 15.66 -7.75
CA LEU A 226 24.57 15.15 -8.98
C LEU A 226 25.35 16.25 -9.71
N THR A 227 26.54 15.92 -10.19
CA THR A 227 27.32 16.76 -11.10
C THR A 227 27.37 16.08 -12.47
N VAL A 228 27.49 16.88 -13.54
CA VAL A 228 27.81 16.32 -14.87
C VAL A 228 29.22 15.74 -14.85
N THR A 229 29.57 14.85 -15.78
CA THR A 229 30.94 14.30 -15.80
C THR A 229 31.98 15.38 -16.12
N ARG A 230 33.27 15.10 -15.87
CA ARG A 230 34.36 16.06 -16.11
C ARG A 230 34.43 16.49 -17.56
N GLU A 231 34.18 15.56 -18.49
CA GLU A 231 34.11 15.89 -19.92
C GLU A 231 32.99 16.89 -20.22
N MET A 232 31.76 16.58 -19.79
CA MET A 232 30.58 17.40 -20.03
C MET A 232 30.77 18.80 -19.42
N GLY A 233 31.28 18.87 -18.18
CA GLY A 233 31.63 20.12 -17.50
C GLY A 233 32.71 20.91 -18.24
N GLY A 234 33.78 20.24 -18.68
CA GLY A 234 34.84 20.85 -19.48
C GLY A 234 34.34 21.42 -20.81
N ARG A 235 33.49 20.69 -21.53
CA ARG A 235 32.85 21.16 -22.77
C ARG A 235 31.90 22.33 -22.53
N ALA A 236 31.13 22.30 -21.44
CA ALA A 236 30.27 23.40 -21.03
C ALA A 236 31.08 24.67 -20.72
N ILE A 237 32.18 24.56 -19.97
CA ILE A 237 33.09 25.68 -19.68
C ILE A 237 33.69 26.24 -20.98
N CYS A 238 34.15 25.38 -21.89
CA CYS A 238 34.70 25.79 -23.18
C CYS A 238 33.65 26.55 -24.03
N ALA A 239 32.43 26.02 -24.10
CA ALA A 239 31.31 26.63 -24.84
C ALA A 239 30.93 28.01 -24.27
N GLY A 240 31.04 28.20 -22.95
CA GLY A 240 30.81 29.49 -22.28
C GLY A 240 31.93 30.52 -22.49
N ASN A 241 33.19 30.08 -22.63
CA ASN A 241 34.35 30.97 -22.67
C ASN A 241 34.89 31.33 -24.07
N GLN A 242 34.40 30.72 -25.15
CA GLN A 242 34.79 31.00 -26.55
C GLN A 242 36.30 30.81 -26.87
N THR A 243 37.06 30.03 -26.13
CA THR A 243 38.49 29.78 -26.46
C THR A 243 38.71 28.71 -27.52
N THR A 244 37.74 27.83 -27.78
CA THR A 244 37.71 26.91 -28.93
C THR A 244 36.62 27.33 -29.91
N ARG A 245 36.94 27.26 -31.21
CA ARG A 245 36.00 27.60 -32.29
C ARG A 245 34.80 26.65 -32.21
N LEU A 246 33.63 27.16 -31.79
CA LEU A 246 32.36 26.58 -32.21
C LEU A 246 32.33 26.77 -33.74
N HIS A 247 32.76 25.78 -34.51
CA HIS A 247 32.76 25.87 -35.95
C HIS A 247 31.31 25.87 -36.44
N SER A 248 30.79 27.05 -36.84
CA SER A 248 29.53 27.20 -37.57
C SER A 248 29.69 26.90 -39.07
N ASN A 249 30.70 26.13 -39.46
CA ASN A 249 30.89 25.72 -40.87
C ASN A 249 29.91 24.63 -41.30
N ASP A 250 28.90 24.36 -40.48
CA ASP A 250 27.64 23.84 -40.98
C ASP A 250 27.09 24.91 -41.94
N THR A 251 27.30 24.73 -43.24
CA THR A 251 26.18 24.97 -44.15
C THR A 251 25.02 24.22 -43.52
N VAL A 252 24.12 24.98 -42.90
CA VAL A 252 22.98 24.44 -42.16
C VAL A 252 22.14 23.71 -43.20
N ASP A 253 22.44 22.44 -43.40
CA ASP A 253 21.41 21.49 -43.71
C ASP A 253 20.59 21.40 -42.43
N HIS A 254 19.39 21.95 -42.47
CA HIS A 254 18.49 22.06 -41.33
C HIS A 254 18.05 20.69 -40.76
N ASP A 255 18.62 19.58 -41.28
CA ASP A 255 18.22 18.21 -40.98
C ASP A 255 19.26 17.36 -40.21
N LEU A 256 20.36 17.94 -39.70
CA LEU A 256 21.32 17.16 -38.87
C LEU A 256 20.80 16.76 -37.47
N ARG A 257 19.51 17.00 -37.17
CA ARG A 257 18.82 16.46 -35.98
C ARG A 257 17.94 15.25 -36.27
N LYS A 258 17.96 14.76 -37.50
CA LYS A 258 17.63 13.36 -37.75
C LYS A 258 18.96 12.68 -38.03
N PRO A 259 19.40 11.67 -37.26
CA PRO A 259 19.94 10.52 -37.97
C PRO A 259 18.83 10.13 -38.96
N THR A 260 18.99 10.50 -40.22
CA THR A 260 18.07 10.13 -41.28
C THR A 260 18.18 8.62 -41.42
N TYR A 261 17.37 7.89 -40.64
CA TYR A 261 17.06 6.47 -40.87
C TYR A 261 16.20 6.27 -42.13
N SER A 262 15.91 7.37 -42.83
CA SER A 262 15.46 7.45 -44.20
C SER A 262 16.38 8.45 -44.88
N LYS A 263 17.08 8.08 -45.96
CA LYS A 263 17.46 9.10 -46.93
C LYS A 263 16.16 9.81 -47.35
N ASP A 264 16.18 11.08 -47.74
CA ASP A 264 14.99 11.83 -48.15
C ASP A 264 14.30 11.28 -49.44
N ASP A 265 14.54 10.01 -49.78
CA ASP A 265 13.95 9.25 -50.87
C ASP A 265 12.75 8.37 -50.45
N GLY A 266 12.35 8.41 -49.18
CA GLY A 266 11.24 7.63 -48.65
C GLY A 266 11.52 6.12 -48.54
N LYS A 267 12.78 5.69 -48.60
CA LYS A 267 13.19 4.30 -48.40
C LYS A 267 13.74 4.07 -46.99
N THR A 268 13.34 2.96 -46.39
CA THR A 268 13.89 2.48 -45.11
C THR A 268 15.25 1.81 -45.35
N TYR A 269 16.25 2.19 -44.57
CA TYR A 269 17.59 1.61 -44.61
C TYR A 269 17.86 0.82 -43.32
N SER A 270 18.60 -0.29 -43.40
CA SER A 270 19.07 -1.00 -42.21
C SER A 270 20.22 -0.23 -41.54
N PHE A 271 20.46 -0.51 -40.26
CA PHE A 271 21.60 0.07 -39.51
C PHE A 271 22.94 -0.20 -40.23
N GLN A 272 23.09 -1.39 -40.80
CA GLN A 272 24.29 -1.80 -41.53
C GLN A 272 24.44 -1.04 -42.87
N GLU A 273 23.33 -0.67 -43.52
CA GLU A 273 23.34 0.13 -44.75
C GLU A 273 23.70 1.59 -44.47
N MET A 274 23.32 2.11 -43.31
CA MET A 274 23.61 3.50 -42.89
C MET A 274 25.02 3.67 -42.35
N CYS A 275 25.54 2.66 -41.67
CA CYS A 275 26.88 2.67 -41.11
C CYS A 275 27.67 1.48 -41.66
N PRO A 276 28.17 1.51 -42.91
CA PRO A 276 28.82 0.34 -43.52
C PRO A 276 30.17 -0.03 -42.87
N ASN A 277 30.74 0.84 -42.04
CA ASN A 277 31.97 0.57 -41.32
C ASN A 277 31.71 -0.30 -40.08
N LEU A 278 32.18 -1.55 -40.10
CA LEU A 278 31.98 -2.52 -39.02
C LEU A 278 32.54 -2.08 -37.66
N ASP A 279 33.71 -1.42 -37.63
CA ASP A 279 34.30 -0.93 -36.37
C ASP A 279 33.43 0.16 -35.73
N LEU A 280 32.91 1.08 -36.56
CA LEU A 280 31.99 2.11 -36.11
C LEU A 280 30.63 1.53 -35.69
N GLN A 281 30.13 0.48 -36.38
CA GLN A 281 28.92 -0.23 -35.97
C GLN A 281 29.05 -0.79 -34.55
N VAL A 282 30.16 -1.46 -34.22
CA VAL A 282 30.37 -2.04 -32.88
C VAL A 282 30.40 -0.95 -31.81
N LYS A 283 31.07 0.17 -32.07
CA LYS A 283 31.14 1.30 -31.13
C LYS A 283 29.77 1.94 -30.89
N LEU A 284 28.99 2.12 -31.96
CA LEU A 284 27.62 2.64 -31.87
C LEU A 284 26.69 1.68 -31.11
N LEU A 285 26.84 0.36 -31.29
CA LEU A 285 26.06 -0.63 -30.54
C LEU A 285 26.43 -0.63 -29.05
N ASN A 286 27.72 -0.54 -28.71
CA ASN A 286 28.17 -0.38 -27.31
C ASN A 286 27.56 0.89 -26.69
N LYS A 287 27.61 2.02 -27.42
CA LYS A 287 27.02 3.28 -26.97
C LYS A 287 25.51 3.15 -26.77
N ALA A 288 24.78 2.63 -27.76
CA ALA A 288 23.33 2.48 -27.70
C ALA A 288 22.87 1.60 -26.53
N ALA A 289 23.66 0.59 -26.14
CA ALA A 289 23.33 -0.26 -24.99
C ALA A 289 23.47 0.46 -23.63
N LEU A 290 24.43 1.39 -23.51
CA LEU A 290 24.82 2.01 -22.23
C LEU A 290 24.33 3.45 -22.07
N GLU A 291 24.00 4.14 -23.16
CA GLU A 291 23.59 5.55 -23.17
C GLU A 291 22.24 5.77 -22.46
N TRP A 292 21.40 4.73 -22.40
CA TRP A 292 20.11 4.77 -21.74
C TRP A 292 20.13 4.31 -20.27
N CYS A 293 21.25 3.76 -19.80
CA CYS A 293 21.43 3.31 -18.42
C CYS A 293 21.88 4.47 -17.52
N VAL A 294 21.64 4.34 -16.22
CA VAL A 294 22.04 5.32 -15.21
C VAL A 294 23.57 5.33 -15.06
N GLY A 295 24.20 6.49 -15.28
CA GLY A 295 25.64 6.67 -15.05
C GLY A 295 26.00 7.36 -13.73
N GLY A 296 24.99 7.76 -12.96
CA GLY A 296 25.14 8.43 -11.68
C GLY A 296 23.85 9.16 -11.28
N PRO A 297 23.66 9.46 -9.98
CA PRO A 297 24.51 9.04 -8.86
C PRO A 297 24.44 7.53 -8.61
N PHE A 298 25.36 6.97 -7.81
CA PHE A 298 25.36 5.57 -7.39
C PHE A 298 25.16 5.47 -5.87
N TYR A 299 23.93 5.21 -5.46
CA TYR A 299 23.52 5.01 -4.06
C TYR A 299 22.30 4.05 -3.95
N PRO A 300 22.42 2.76 -4.32
CA PRO A 300 23.55 2.12 -4.97
C PRO A 300 23.58 2.33 -6.49
N GLY A 301 22.49 2.74 -7.14
CA GLY A 301 22.34 2.89 -8.59
C GLY A 301 21.10 2.13 -9.11
N ILE A 302 20.93 1.99 -10.44
CA ILE A 302 19.88 1.10 -11.01
C ILE A 302 20.49 -0.08 -11.76
N GLU A 303 21.23 0.17 -12.85
CA GLU A 303 21.79 -0.92 -13.66
C GLU A 303 23.17 -1.37 -13.20
N MET A 304 23.95 -0.46 -12.62
CA MET A 304 25.30 -0.69 -12.13
C MET A 304 25.55 0.30 -10.99
N THR A 305 26.47 -0.06 -10.09
CA THR A 305 26.87 0.79 -8.97
C THR A 305 28.21 1.53 -9.23
N TYR A 306 28.83 2.02 -8.16
CA TYR A 306 30.16 2.65 -8.11
C TYR A 306 31.27 1.85 -8.81
N LEU A 307 31.07 0.57 -9.13
CA LEU A 307 31.97 -0.23 -9.96
C LEU A 307 32.24 0.42 -11.33
N ALA A 308 31.32 1.26 -11.82
CA ALA A 308 31.51 2.06 -13.02
C ALA A 308 32.65 3.10 -12.90
N TYR A 309 33.02 3.50 -11.67
CA TYR A 309 34.15 4.39 -11.38
C TYR A 309 35.47 3.64 -11.18
N ASP A 310 35.46 2.31 -11.04
CA ASP A 310 36.69 1.52 -10.90
C ASP A 310 37.21 1.07 -12.27
N LYS A 311 38.37 1.58 -12.66
CA LYS A 311 39.07 1.17 -13.87
C LYS A 311 39.37 -0.34 -13.93
N ASN A 312 39.52 -1.00 -12.78
CA ASN A 312 39.83 -2.44 -12.73
C ASN A 312 38.63 -3.31 -13.11
N THR A 313 37.41 -2.76 -13.01
CA THR A 313 36.18 -3.38 -13.53
C THR A 313 36.28 -3.60 -15.03
N PHE A 314 37.06 -2.78 -15.75
CA PHE A 314 37.15 -2.81 -17.20
C PHE A 314 38.51 -3.31 -17.71
N HIS A 315 38.51 -3.86 -18.93
CA HIS A 315 39.72 -4.33 -19.59
C HIS A 315 40.57 -3.15 -20.06
N THR A 316 41.89 -3.27 -19.95
CA THR A 316 42.84 -2.18 -20.27
C THR A 316 43.05 -1.97 -21.77
N GLU A 317 42.95 -3.04 -22.57
CA GLU A 317 43.15 -2.96 -24.03
C GLU A 317 41.85 -2.78 -24.83
N PHE A 318 40.67 -2.96 -24.21
CA PHE A 318 39.39 -3.00 -24.91
C PHE A 318 38.34 -2.15 -24.19
N ASP A 319 37.85 -1.14 -24.89
CA ASP A 319 36.86 -0.21 -24.37
C ASP A 319 35.49 -0.87 -24.19
N PHE A 320 34.81 -0.51 -23.09
CA PHE A 320 33.50 -1.03 -22.69
C PHE A 320 33.48 -2.57 -22.59
N ARG A 321 34.57 -3.16 -22.10
CA ARG A 321 34.66 -4.59 -21.80
C ARG A 321 34.96 -4.76 -20.32
N ILE A 322 34.16 -5.58 -19.64
CA ILE A 322 34.42 -5.91 -18.24
C ILE A 322 35.59 -6.90 -18.17
N ASN A 323 36.44 -6.69 -17.17
CA ASN A 323 37.58 -7.51 -16.88
C ASN A 323 37.16 -8.83 -16.21
N SER A 324 36.93 -9.87 -17.01
CA SER A 324 36.50 -11.18 -16.50
C SER A 324 37.56 -11.97 -15.70
N ASP A 325 38.79 -11.48 -15.65
CA ASP A 325 39.81 -12.02 -14.73
C ASP A 325 39.58 -11.55 -13.29
N VAL A 326 38.86 -10.44 -13.11
CA VAL A 326 38.56 -9.82 -11.81
C VAL A 326 37.08 -9.95 -11.46
N ILE A 327 36.20 -9.73 -12.42
CA ILE A 327 34.74 -9.74 -12.25
C ILE A 327 34.18 -11.09 -12.70
N GLN A 328 33.54 -11.79 -11.78
CA GLN A 328 32.83 -13.06 -12.01
C GLN A 328 31.32 -12.83 -12.21
N PRO A 329 30.58 -13.81 -12.75
CA PRO A 329 29.12 -13.70 -12.86
C PRO A 329 28.46 -13.44 -11.50
N GLY A 330 27.66 -12.38 -11.44
CA GLY A 330 26.97 -11.90 -10.23
C GLY A 330 27.71 -10.76 -9.52
N ASP A 331 28.96 -10.46 -9.84
CA ASP A 331 29.73 -9.43 -9.13
C ASP A 331 29.26 -8.01 -9.48
N ILE A 332 28.61 -7.81 -10.63
CA ILE A 332 28.12 -6.48 -11.04
C ILE A 332 26.85 -6.12 -10.28
N ASN A 333 25.92 -7.07 -10.15
CA ASN A 333 24.64 -6.86 -9.50
C ASN A 333 24.66 -7.14 -7.98
N ALA A 334 25.68 -7.82 -7.46
CA ALA A 334 25.79 -8.17 -6.03
C ALA A 334 25.75 -6.97 -5.06
N TYR A 335 26.01 -5.76 -5.56
CA TYR A 335 26.01 -4.53 -4.77
C TYR A 335 24.71 -3.72 -4.89
N MET A 336 23.76 -4.19 -5.70
CA MET A 336 22.45 -3.59 -5.83
C MET A 336 21.55 -4.03 -4.67
N ALA A 337 20.41 -3.36 -4.51
CA ALA A 337 19.42 -3.72 -3.51
C ALA A 337 18.81 -5.11 -3.73
N LEU A 338 18.49 -5.79 -2.64
CA LEU A 338 17.85 -7.09 -2.62
C LEU A 338 16.61 -7.05 -1.72
N PRO A 339 15.39 -7.15 -2.28
CA PRO A 339 15.10 -7.16 -3.72
C PRO A 339 15.19 -5.77 -4.35
N TRP A 340 15.50 -5.68 -5.65
CA TRP A 340 15.60 -4.40 -6.36
C TRP A 340 14.36 -3.50 -6.24
N GLN A 341 13.17 -4.08 -6.04
CA GLN A 341 11.92 -3.33 -5.90
C GLN A 341 11.90 -2.40 -4.69
N ALA A 342 12.61 -2.72 -3.61
CA ALA A 342 12.66 -1.85 -2.42
C ALA A 342 13.34 -0.52 -2.75
N ASP A 343 14.57 -0.59 -3.25
CA ASP A 343 15.31 0.58 -3.75
C ASP A 343 14.56 1.34 -4.84
N PHE A 344 13.91 0.63 -5.76
CA PHE A 344 13.13 1.25 -6.83
C PHE A 344 11.93 2.06 -6.31
N ASN A 345 11.32 1.63 -5.20
CA ASN A 345 10.24 2.37 -4.56
C ASN A 345 10.77 3.61 -3.83
N GLU A 346 11.79 3.42 -2.98
CA GLU A 346 12.41 4.44 -2.12
C GLU A 346 13.11 5.55 -2.92
N CYS A 347 13.57 5.26 -4.14
CA CYS A 347 14.17 6.22 -5.07
C CYS A 347 13.17 7.19 -5.72
N SER A 348 12.31 7.81 -4.90
CA SER A 348 11.19 8.68 -5.28
C SER A 348 11.50 10.19 -5.16
N THR A 349 12.70 10.54 -4.73
CA THR A 349 13.08 11.90 -4.30
C THR A 349 14.18 12.53 -5.15
N ASN A 350 14.02 12.58 -6.47
CA ASN A 350 14.97 13.20 -7.42
C ASN A 350 16.28 12.40 -7.64
N TRP A 351 16.23 11.07 -7.54
CA TRP A 351 17.37 10.19 -7.80
C TRP A 351 17.54 9.89 -9.29
N TRP A 352 16.68 9.05 -9.86
CA TRP A 352 16.76 8.61 -11.26
C TRP A 352 15.43 8.72 -12.02
N PRO A 353 14.83 9.93 -12.12
CA PRO A 353 13.51 10.14 -12.69
C PRO A 353 13.33 9.67 -14.15
N ALA A 354 14.41 9.60 -14.93
CA ALA A 354 14.39 9.07 -16.30
C ALA A 354 14.34 7.54 -16.38
N GLN A 355 14.60 6.85 -15.28
CA GLN A 355 14.53 5.39 -15.14
C GLN A 355 13.26 4.99 -14.40
N ARG A 356 13.00 5.69 -13.28
CA ARG A 356 11.88 5.54 -12.34
C ARG A 356 11.23 6.93 -12.19
N PRO A 357 10.13 7.24 -12.90
CA PRO A 357 9.49 8.56 -12.81
C PRO A 357 9.05 8.92 -11.38
N ASP A 358 9.20 10.19 -10.98
CA ASP A 358 8.62 10.69 -9.72
C ASP A 358 7.16 11.10 -9.93
N ILE A 359 6.92 11.77 -11.07
CA ILE A 359 5.60 12.23 -11.48
C ILE A 359 5.31 11.78 -12.91
N ALA A 360 4.02 11.74 -13.26
CA ALA A 360 3.59 11.40 -14.61
C ALA A 360 2.32 12.15 -15.00
N ILE A 361 2.02 12.23 -16.31
CA ILE A 361 0.75 12.75 -16.82
C ILE A 361 -0.07 11.57 -17.33
N PRO A 362 -1.21 11.22 -16.71
CA PRO A 362 -2.12 10.21 -17.25
C PRO A 362 -2.58 10.59 -18.65
N GLU A 363 -2.75 9.62 -19.55
CA GLU A 363 -3.14 9.88 -20.94
C GLU A 363 -4.42 10.71 -21.05
N GLU A 364 -5.40 10.47 -20.18
CA GLU A 364 -6.64 11.23 -20.09
C GLU A 364 -6.45 12.72 -19.77
N ASN A 365 -5.33 13.06 -19.11
CA ASN A 365 -5.02 14.40 -18.63
C ASN A 365 -4.03 15.15 -19.54
N ILE A 366 -3.68 14.60 -20.70
CA ILE A 366 -2.69 15.19 -21.64
C ILE A 366 -3.02 16.63 -22.06
N ARG A 367 -4.31 17.01 -22.11
CA ARG A 367 -4.73 18.36 -22.50
C ARG A 367 -4.42 19.42 -21.45
N GLU A 368 -4.61 19.05 -20.19
CA GLU A 368 -4.46 19.94 -19.03
C GLU A 368 -3.01 19.93 -18.50
N LEU A 369 -2.21 18.94 -18.91
CA LEU A 369 -0.85 18.71 -18.41
C LEU A 369 -0.84 18.57 -16.89
N ASN A 370 -1.85 17.86 -16.35
CA ASN A 370 -1.97 17.63 -14.92
C ASN A 370 -1.08 16.45 -14.51
N PHE A 371 -0.09 16.74 -13.67
CA PHE A 371 0.85 15.75 -13.16
C PHE A 371 0.28 15.09 -11.91
N VAL A 372 0.53 13.79 -11.77
CA VAL A 372 0.19 12.99 -10.60
C VAL A 372 1.44 12.24 -10.12
N ASP A 373 1.42 11.77 -8.89
CA ASP A 373 2.44 10.82 -8.41
C ASP A 373 2.43 9.55 -9.27
N TRP A 374 3.61 9.11 -9.69
CA TRP A 374 3.74 7.93 -10.55
C TRP A 374 3.48 6.64 -9.76
N THR A 375 3.84 6.59 -8.47
CA THR A 375 3.56 5.46 -7.57
C THR A 375 2.18 5.48 -6.93
N ARG A 376 1.29 6.39 -7.35
CA ARG A 376 -0.05 6.54 -6.78
C ARG A 376 -0.80 5.21 -6.65
N GLY A 377 -1.41 5.01 -5.48
CA GLY A 377 -2.08 3.76 -5.11
C GLY A 377 -1.23 2.89 -4.19
N PHE A 378 0.09 3.03 -4.18
CA PHE A 378 0.93 2.37 -3.17
C PHE A 378 0.69 2.97 -1.77
N ARG A 379 0.94 2.16 -0.75
CA ARG A 379 0.91 2.57 0.65
C ARG A 379 2.07 3.54 0.92
N SER A 380 1.77 4.64 1.62
CA SER A 380 2.69 5.77 1.83
C SER A 380 2.98 6.08 3.31
N ASP A 381 2.32 5.38 4.24
CA ASP A 381 2.42 5.63 5.69
C ASP A 381 3.42 4.67 6.33
N ASP A 382 4.66 4.70 5.83
CA ASP A 382 5.70 3.77 6.22
C ASP A 382 6.37 4.19 7.56
N PRO A 383 6.44 3.30 8.57
CA PRO A 383 7.06 3.63 9.85
C PRO A 383 8.61 3.57 9.77
N ASN A 384 9.29 4.10 10.80
CA ASN A 384 10.76 4.22 10.83
C ASN A 384 11.51 2.89 10.60
N GLU A 385 12.75 2.98 10.10
CA GLU A 385 13.73 1.91 9.87
C GLU A 385 13.65 0.72 10.85
N GLY A 386 13.59 -0.51 10.31
CA GLY A 386 13.48 -1.76 11.09
C GLY A 386 12.07 -2.32 11.27
N VAL A 387 11.08 -1.71 10.62
CA VAL A 387 9.69 -2.19 10.50
C VAL A 387 9.37 -2.50 9.02
N PRO A 388 8.30 -3.26 8.72
CA PRO A 388 7.92 -3.51 7.33
C PRO A 388 7.66 -2.22 6.55
N GLN A 389 8.37 -2.05 5.43
CA GLN A 389 8.15 -0.98 4.46
C GLN A 389 7.05 -1.41 3.49
N TRP A 390 5.86 -0.84 3.63
CA TRP A 390 4.67 -1.27 2.90
C TRP A 390 4.70 -0.84 1.44
N GLY A 391 5.23 0.35 1.13
CA GLY A 391 5.45 0.78 -0.25
C GLY A 391 6.40 -0.16 -1.00
N ASP A 392 7.44 -0.65 -0.34
CA ASP A 392 8.40 -1.59 -0.95
C ASP A 392 7.75 -2.95 -1.23
N MET A 393 6.96 -3.43 -0.28
CA MET A 393 6.17 -4.64 -0.46
C MET A 393 5.14 -4.48 -1.59
N ASP A 394 4.60 -3.28 -1.80
CA ASP A 394 3.70 -2.97 -2.91
C ASP A 394 4.42 -3.00 -4.25
N MET A 395 5.64 -2.46 -4.30
CA MET A 395 6.49 -2.52 -5.49
C MET A 395 6.83 -3.97 -5.87
N VAL A 396 7.17 -4.83 -4.90
CA VAL A 396 7.37 -6.28 -5.17
C VAL A 396 6.16 -6.91 -5.87
N ARG A 397 4.95 -6.54 -5.45
CA ARG A 397 3.69 -7.16 -5.93
C ARG A 397 3.18 -6.56 -7.23
N SER A 398 3.39 -5.26 -7.42
CA SER A 398 2.64 -4.46 -8.38
C SER A 398 3.51 -3.62 -9.31
N TRP A 399 4.84 -3.79 -9.30
CA TRP A 399 5.74 -3.05 -10.21
C TRP A 399 5.25 -3.14 -11.66
N ASN A 400 4.85 -4.33 -12.12
CA ASN A 400 4.39 -4.58 -13.48
C ASN A 400 3.05 -3.89 -13.84
N MET A 401 2.37 -3.28 -12.87
CA MET A 401 1.16 -2.50 -13.06
C MET A 401 1.43 -0.99 -13.19
N LEU A 402 2.66 -0.53 -12.96
CA LEU A 402 3.00 0.88 -13.15
C LEU A 402 3.07 1.22 -14.65
N GLY A 403 2.66 2.44 -15.01
CA GLY A 403 2.58 2.86 -16.41
C GLY A 403 3.92 3.30 -16.99
N PHE A 404 4.09 3.09 -18.29
CA PHE A 404 5.24 3.56 -19.05
C PHE A 404 5.03 4.99 -19.55
N ILE A 405 6.10 5.78 -19.58
CA ILE A 405 6.10 7.15 -20.06
C ILE A 405 6.53 7.16 -21.53
N VAL A 406 5.61 7.52 -22.42
CA VAL A 406 5.83 7.56 -23.87
C VAL A 406 5.47 8.93 -24.44
N GLU A 407 6.11 9.29 -25.54
CA GLU A 407 5.83 10.55 -26.23
C GLU A 407 4.54 10.43 -27.07
N LYS A 408 3.59 11.33 -26.82
CA LYS A 408 2.34 11.49 -27.60
C LYS A 408 2.11 12.94 -27.99
N GLN A 409 1.47 13.16 -29.13
CA GLN A 409 1.08 14.50 -29.55
C GLN A 409 -0.07 15.02 -28.66
N ILE A 410 0.05 16.25 -28.14
CA ILE A 410 -1.04 16.87 -27.39
C ILE A 410 -2.19 17.17 -28.37
N PRO A 411 -3.43 16.74 -28.07
CA PRO A 411 -4.58 17.06 -28.92
C PRO A 411 -4.70 18.57 -29.17
N ASP A 412 -4.95 18.94 -30.42
CA ASP A 412 -5.18 20.32 -30.84
C ASP A 412 -3.93 21.25 -30.72
N LYS A 413 -2.74 20.69 -30.42
CA LYS A 413 -1.46 21.41 -30.42
C LYS A 413 -0.43 20.72 -31.34
N ASN A 414 0.51 21.50 -31.86
CA ASN A 414 1.63 20.98 -32.67
C ASN A 414 2.86 20.63 -31.81
N THR A 415 2.62 20.15 -30.59
CA THR A 415 3.64 19.89 -29.56
C THR A 415 3.38 18.52 -28.95
N ASN A 416 4.43 17.78 -28.67
CA ASN A 416 4.35 16.48 -28.00
C ASN A 416 4.48 16.65 -26.48
N ALA A 417 3.87 15.73 -25.74
CA ALA A 417 3.99 15.55 -24.31
C ALA A 417 4.41 14.10 -24.00
N PHE A 418 5.07 13.91 -22.88
CA PHE A 418 5.34 12.57 -22.35
C PHE A 418 4.22 12.21 -21.39
N VAL A 419 3.54 11.08 -21.66
CA VAL A 419 2.37 10.64 -20.93
C VAL A 419 2.49 9.20 -20.49
N GLU A 420 1.86 8.90 -19.38
CA GLU A 420 1.74 7.56 -18.84
C GLU A 420 0.73 6.74 -19.63
N VAL A 421 1.16 5.56 -20.05
CA VAL A 421 0.34 4.58 -20.79
C VAL A 421 0.49 3.21 -20.16
N GLU A 422 -0.46 2.32 -20.47
CA GLU A 422 -0.43 0.92 -20.05
C GLU A 422 -0.36 0.71 -18.53
N ARG A 423 -0.71 1.73 -17.74
CA ARG A 423 -0.85 1.60 -16.29
C ARG A 423 -1.94 0.57 -15.98
N GLY A 424 -1.56 -0.48 -15.26
CA GLY A 424 -2.47 -1.44 -14.64
C GLY A 424 -3.16 -0.83 -13.42
N LYS A 425 -4.20 -1.51 -12.93
CA LYS A 425 -4.90 -1.05 -11.73
C LYS A 425 -4.16 -1.56 -10.49
N ILE A 426 -3.67 -0.62 -9.68
CA ILE A 426 -2.87 -0.88 -8.47
C ILE A 426 -3.77 -0.66 -7.27
N TYR A 427 -4.08 -1.72 -6.53
CA TYR A 427 -5.04 -1.77 -5.40
C TYR A 427 -6.46 -1.27 -5.71
N GLU A 428 -6.68 -0.67 -6.87
CA GLU A 428 -7.96 -0.55 -7.51
C GLU A 428 -8.32 -1.88 -8.16
N LEU A 429 -9.47 -2.44 -7.79
CA LEU A 429 -10.05 -3.49 -8.60
C LEU A 429 -10.39 -2.91 -9.97
N SER A 430 -9.93 -3.58 -11.04
CA SER A 430 -10.34 -3.31 -12.41
C SER A 430 -11.74 -3.78 -12.71
N ILE A 431 -12.67 -3.37 -11.86
CA ILE A 431 -14.04 -3.17 -12.25
C ILE A 431 -13.98 -2.00 -13.24
N GLY A 432 -14.09 -2.29 -14.54
CA GLY A 432 -14.22 -1.23 -15.55
C GLY A 432 -15.40 -0.31 -15.20
N ASN A 433 -15.51 0.84 -15.90
CA ASN A 433 -16.77 1.58 -15.91
C ASN A 433 -17.92 0.58 -16.02
N ILE A 434 -18.98 0.73 -15.22
CA ILE A 434 -20.18 -0.14 -15.24
C ILE A 434 -20.82 -0.01 -16.64
N THR A 435 -20.27 -0.77 -17.56
CA THR A 435 -20.63 -0.95 -18.96
C THR A 435 -21.24 -2.36 -19.05
N SER A 436 -21.78 -2.75 -20.21
CA SER A 436 -22.32 -4.11 -20.39
C SER A 436 -21.31 -5.22 -20.05
N ASP A 437 -20.02 -4.92 -20.18
CA ASP A 437 -18.90 -5.86 -20.07
C ASP A 437 -18.39 -6.00 -18.62
N PHE A 438 -18.95 -5.21 -17.70
CA PHE A 438 -18.65 -5.31 -16.28
C PHE A 438 -19.25 -6.56 -15.61
N TYR A 439 -20.39 -7.05 -16.12
CA TYR A 439 -21.14 -8.16 -15.55
C TYR A 439 -20.56 -9.51 -15.99
N THR A 440 -19.46 -9.91 -15.36
CA THR A 440 -18.77 -11.21 -15.54
C THR A 440 -18.58 -11.92 -14.20
N LEU A 441 -18.45 -13.25 -14.23
CA LEU A 441 -18.17 -14.06 -13.03
C LEU A 441 -16.84 -13.67 -12.37
N ASP A 442 -15.81 -13.34 -13.14
CA ASP A 442 -14.49 -12.96 -12.62
C ASP A 442 -14.55 -11.65 -11.82
N ASN A 443 -15.32 -10.66 -12.30
CA ASN A 443 -15.50 -9.40 -11.57
C ASN A 443 -16.32 -9.61 -10.29
N LEU A 444 -17.37 -10.44 -10.34
CA LEU A 444 -18.12 -10.82 -9.16
C LEU A 444 -17.24 -11.55 -8.14
N TYR A 445 -16.38 -12.46 -8.58
CA TYR A 445 -15.40 -13.14 -7.72
C TYR A 445 -14.40 -12.16 -7.09
N GLY A 446 -13.88 -11.21 -7.86
CA GLY A 446 -12.99 -10.15 -7.36
C GLY A 446 -13.64 -9.33 -6.25
N ILE A 447 -14.89 -8.90 -6.44
CA ILE A 447 -15.64 -8.11 -5.45
C ILE A 447 -15.99 -8.94 -4.21
N LEU A 448 -16.37 -10.21 -4.38
CA LEU A 448 -16.62 -11.10 -3.25
C LEU A 448 -15.35 -11.36 -2.41
N ASN A 449 -14.17 -11.40 -3.02
CA ASN A 449 -12.92 -11.48 -2.27
C ASN A 449 -12.65 -10.20 -1.46
N ILE A 450 -13.00 -9.01 -1.97
CA ILE A 450 -12.97 -7.79 -1.14
C ILE A 450 -13.90 -7.95 0.04
N ALA A 451 -15.16 -8.31 -0.21
CA ALA A 451 -16.15 -8.43 0.85
C ALA A 451 -15.65 -9.39 1.94
N LEU A 452 -15.09 -10.53 1.54
CA LEU A 452 -14.49 -11.48 2.48
C LEU A 452 -13.35 -10.85 3.29
N GLN A 453 -12.47 -10.07 2.65
CA GLN A 453 -11.36 -9.40 3.32
C GLN A 453 -11.85 -8.31 4.29
N VAL A 454 -12.90 -7.57 3.94
CA VAL A 454 -13.53 -6.55 4.79
C VAL A 454 -14.06 -7.21 6.07
N GLU A 455 -14.88 -8.26 5.96
CA GLU A 455 -15.43 -8.99 7.12
C GLU A 455 -14.31 -9.60 7.99
N LEU A 456 -13.21 -10.06 7.38
CA LEU A 456 -12.07 -10.61 8.13
C LEU A 456 -11.22 -9.53 8.81
N SER A 457 -11.26 -8.29 8.32
CA SER A 457 -10.47 -7.16 8.83
C SER A 457 -11.12 -6.44 10.03
N THR A 458 -12.41 -6.65 10.27
CA THR A 458 -13.14 -6.07 11.41
C THR A 458 -13.07 -6.96 12.67
N ILE A 459 -12.92 -8.28 12.51
CA ILE A 459 -12.91 -9.25 13.62
C ILE A 459 -11.73 -9.06 14.60
N PRO A 460 -10.46 -8.96 14.17
CA PRO A 460 -9.33 -8.83 15.10
C PRO A 460 -9.38 -7.57 15.99
N PRO A 461 -9.69 -6.36 15.49
CA PRO A 461 -9.87 -5.17 16.33
C PRO A 461 -10.91 -5.37 17.44
N TYR A 462 -12.05 -5.98 17.11
CA TYR A 462 -13.12 -6.25 18.07
C TYR A 462 -12.67 -7.25 19.15
N LEU A 463 -12.05 -8.36 18.73
CA LEU A 463 -11.55 -9.37 19.68
C LEU A 463 -10.40 -8.83 20.53
N TYR A 464 -9.48 -8.03 19.96
CA TYR A 464 -8.39 -7.40 20.70
C TYR A 464 -8.93 -6.48 21.80
N ALA A 465 -9.89 -5.61 21.45
CA ALA A 465 -10.57 -4.77 22.41
C ALA A 465 -11.27 -5.60 23.51
N MET A 466 -11.97 -6.69 23.15
CA MET A 466 -12.57 -7.59 24.14
C MET A 466 -11.53 -8.21 25.09
N TYR A 467 -10.37 -8.66 24.58
CA TYR A 467 -9.30 -9.25 25.39
C TYR A 467 -8.63 -8.25 26.34
N SER A 468 -8.72 -6.94 26.05
CA SER A 468 -8.23 -5.88 26.93
C SER A 468 -9.10 -5.68 28.19
N ILE A 469 -10.33 -6.20 28.23
CA ILE A 469 -11.24 -6.02 29.38
C ILE A 469 -10.87 -7.01 30.50
N LYS A 470 -10.71 -6.50 31.73
CA LYS A 470 -10.41 -7.35 32.89
C LYS A 470 -11.65 -8.18 33.28
N PRO A 471 -11.59 -9.52 33.24
CA PRO A 471 -12.73 -10.35 33.62
C PRO A 471 -13.03 -10.20 35.13
N LYS A 472 -14.31 -10.07 35.48
CA LYS A 472 -14.78 -10.08 36.88
C LYS A 472 -15.74 -11.24 37.12
N ASN A 473 -15.87 -11.65 38.38
CA ASN A 473 -16.69 -12.78 38.80
C ASN A 473 -18.18 -12.44 39.00
N ASN A 474 -18.59 -11.19 38.80
CA ASN A 474 -19.97 -10.74 39.00
C ASN A 474 -20.70 -10.70 37.66
N ILE A 475 -21.62 -11.64 37.45
CA ILE A 475 -22.47 -11.69 36.25
C ILE A 475 -23.35 -10.44 36.21
N GLY A 476 -23.41 -9.77 35.05
CA GLY A 476 -24.29 -8.62 34.82
C GLY A 476 -23.72 -7.23 35.15
N ASP A 477 -22.40 -7.12 35.38
CA ASP A 477 -21.72 -5.82 35.43
C ASP A 477 -21.46 -5.25 34.01
N ALA A 478 -20.99 -4.00 33.94
CA ALA A 478 -20.75 -3.33 32.66
C ALA A 478 -19.69 -4.05 31.81
N ALA A 479 -18.66 -4.64 32.43
CA ALA A 479 -17.62 -5.39 31.73
C ALA A 479 -18.17 -6.65 31.06
N ASP A 480 -18.96 -7.45 31.78
CA ASP A 480 -19.62 -8.66 31.25
C ASP A 480 -20.57 -8.31 30.09
N ALA A 481 -21.37 -7.25 30.25
CA ALA A 481 -22.28 -6.77 29.20
C ALA A 481 -21.55 -6.30 27.93
N ILE A 482 -20.45 -5.55 28.07
CA ILE A 482 -19.64 -5.08 26.95
C ILE A 482 -18.96 -6.27 26.25
N MET A 483 -18.33 -7.18 27.01
CA MET A 483 -17.67 -8.36 26.44
C MET A 483 -18.65 -9.25 25.67
N TYR A 484 -19.86 -9.45 26.20
CA TYR A 484 -20.92 -10.21 25.53
C TYR A 484 -21.29 -9.57 24.19
N LYS A 485 -21.50 -8.25 24.18
CA LYS A 485 -21.88 -7.49 22.97
C LYS A 485 -20.78 -7.50 21.91
N ILE A 486 -19.52 -7.27 22.28
CA ILE A 486 -18.38 -7.32 21.33
C ILE A 486 -18.24 -8.73 20.75
N ARG A 487 -18.37 -9.77 21.58
CA ARG A 487 -18.31 -11.17 21.10
C ARG A 487 -19.45 -11.49 20.14
N HIS A 488 -20.65 -10.97 20.40
CA HIS A 488 -21.80 -11.17 19.53
C HIS A 488 -21.53 -10.58 18.15
N VAL A 489 -21.09 -9.32 18.08
CA VAL A 489 -20.74 -8.65 16.81
C VAL A 489 -19.63 -9.42 16.09
N ALA A 490 -18.54 -9.78 16.75
CA ALA A 490 -17.46 -10.55 16.12
C ALA A 490 -17.91 -11.94 15.61
N ALA A 491 -18.95 -12.53 16.21
CA ALA A 491 -19.56 -13.77 15.71
C ALA A 491 -20.48 -13.51 14.50
N GLU A 492 -21.15 -12.36 14.44
CA GLU A 492 -21.94 -11.92 13.29
C GLU A 492 -21.04 -11.61 12.08
N GLU A 493 -19.92 -10.90 12.25
CA GLU A 493 -18.91 -10.67 11.20
C GLU A 493 -18.35 -12.00 10.64
N MET A 494 -18.14 -13.01 11.50
CA MET A 494 -17.72 -14.34 11.06
C MET A 494 -18.84 -15.08 10.29
N LEU A 495 -20.11 -14.86 10.66
CA LEU A 495 -21.25 -15.34 9.88
C LEU A 495 -21.27 -14.64 8.52
N HIS A 496 -21.01 -13.34 8.45
CA HIS A 496 -20.95 -12.59 7.19
C HIS A 496 -19.84 -13.11 6.28
N ALA A 497 -18.62 -13.29 6.80
CA ALA A 497 -17.52 -13.93 6.08
C ALA A 497 -17.89 -15.34 5.56
N SER A 498 -18.66 -16.10 6.35
CA SER A 498 -19.13 -17.44 5.96
C SER A 498 -20.18 -17.39 4.85
N LEU A 499 -21.09 -16.41 4.88
CA LEU A 499 -22.07 -16.17 3.82
C LEU A 499 -21.39 -15.72 2.52
N VAL A 500 -20.39 -14.84 2.60
CA VAL A 500 -19.57 -14.44 1.45
C VAL A 500 -18.84 -15.66 0.86
N ALA A 501 -18.27 -16.51 1.70
CA ALA A 501 -17.63 -17.74 1.24
C ALA A 501 -18.62 -18.69 0.54
N ASN A 502 -19.87 -18.80 1.03
CA ASN A 502 -20.93 -19.52 0.34
C ASN A 502 -21.26 -18.90 -1.02
N LEU A 503 -21.37 -17.57 -1.11
CA LEU A 503 -21.57 -16.84 -2.38
C LEU A 503 -20.44 -17.11 -3.38
N ILE A 504 -19.17 -17.12 -2.93
CA ILE A 504 -17.99 -17.46 -3.76
C ILE A 504 -18.09 -18.89 -4.29
N THR A 505 -18.45 -19.84 -3.44
CA THR A 505 -18.61 -21.23 -3.90
C THR A 505 -19.81 -21.41 -4.83
N ALA A 506 -20.90 -20.67 -4.63
CA ALA A 506 -22.08 -20.71 -5.48
C ALA A 506 -21.77 -20.32 -6.94
N ILE A 507 -20.83 -19.38 -7.14
CA ILE A 507 -20.36 -18.99 -8.48
C ILE A 507 -19.31 -19.94 -9.07
N GLY A 508 -18.96 -21.03 -8.37
CA GLY A 508 -18.02 -22.06 -8.83
C GLY A 508 -16.56 -21.81 -8.47
N HIS A 509 -16.26 -20.80 -7.64
CA HIS A 509 -14.91 -20.46 -7.19
C HIS A 509 -14.64 -20.99 -5.77
N LYS A 510 -13.41 -20.80 -5.28
CA LYS A 510 -13.00 -21.23 -3.94
C LYS A 510 -12.56 -20.01 -3.12
N PRO A 511 -13.06 -19.85 -1.88
CA PRO A 511 -12.59 -18.78 -1.02
C PRO A 511 -11.15 -19.04 -0.57
N ILE A 512 -10.45 -17.95 -0.28
CA ILE A 512 -9.08 -17.94 0.25
C ILE A 512 -9.15 -17.23 1.59
N PHE A 513 -8.79 -17.93 2.67
CA PHE A 513 -8.73 -17.38 4.03
C PHE A 513 -7.30 -17.27 4.54
N TYR A 514 -6.41 -18.18 4.10
CA TYR A 514 -5.01 -18.19 4.49
C TYR A 514 -4.14 -17.75 3.33
N SER A 515 -3.80 -16.46 3.32
CA SER A 515 -2.82 -15.82 2.45
C SER A 515 -2.29 -14.56 3.16
N PRO A 516 -1.02 -14.17 2.96
CA PRO A 516 -0.52 -12.85 3.38
C PRO A 516 -1.35 -11.67 2.86
N ASP A 517 -2.10 -11.86 1.77
CA ASP A 517 -2.94 -10.82 1.16
C ASP A 517 -4.33 -10.71 1.80
N VAL A 518 -4.80 -11.78 2.47
CA VAL A 518 -6.14 -11.84 3.06
C VAL A 518 -6.08 -11.61 4.57
N ILE A 519 -5.04 -12.10 5.24
CA ILE A 519 -4.87 -11.91 6.68
C ILE A 519 -4.40 -10.47 6.92
N PRO A 520 -5.21 -9.63 7.60
CA PRO A 520 -4.88 -8.22 7.81
C PRO A 520 -3.67 -8.08 8.74
N PHE A 521 -2.82 -7.10 8.46
CA PHE A 521 -1.88 -6.54 9.43
C PHE A 521 -2.55 -5.37 10.16
N TYR A 522 -1.97 -4.88 11.25
CA TYR A 522 -2.48 -3.68 11.92
C TYR A 522 -1.32 -2.76 12.35
N PRO A 523 -1.50 -1.43 12.26
CA PRO A 523 -2.70 -0.77 11.74
C PRO A 523 -2.84 -0.93 10.22
N ASN A 524 -4.08 -0.99 9.73
CA ASN A 524 -4.36 -1.21 8.30
C ASN A 524 -5.58 -0.38 7.87
N PRO A 525 -5.54 0.31 6.72
CA PRO A 525 -6.73 0.95 6.17
C PRO A 525 -7.80 -0.11 5.91
N LEU A 526 -9.05 0.18 6.24
CA LEU A 526 -10.14 -0.71 5.84
C LEU A 526 -10.20 -0.73 4.29
N PRO A 527 -10.08 -1.90 3.65
CA PRO A 527 -10.04 -1.97 2.20
C PRO A 527 -11.26 -1.30 1.55
N HIS A 528 -11.02 -0.42 0.57
CA HIS A 528 -12.04 0.19 -0.29
C HIS A 528 -13.11 1.07 0.41
N PHE A 529 -12.79 1.67 1.56
CA PHE A 529 -13.70 2.51 2.38
C PHE A 529 -13.33 4.01 2.38
N LYS A 530 -14.26 4.90 1.98
CA LYS A 530 -14.27 6.40 1.99
C LYS A 530 -13.05 7.14 1.41
N GLU A 531 -13.28 8.34 0.85
CA GLU A 531 -12.23 9.32 0.55
C GLU A 531 -11.52 9.73 1.86
N GLY A 532 -10.37 9.12 2.14
CA GLY A 532 -9.59 9.29 3.37
C GLY A 532 -9.53 8.00 4.18
N LEU A 533 -8.43 7.26 4.00
CA LEU A 533 -8.06 5.98 4.63
C LEU A 533 -8.45 5.93 6.12
N LEU A 534 -9.59 5.29 6.46
CA LEU A 534 -9.92 4.99 7.86
C LEU A 534 -8.95 3.90 8.35
N MET A 535 -7.88 4.32 9.01
CA MET A 535 -6.90 3.43 9.61
C MET A 535 -7.51 2.70 10.81
N ILE A 536 -7.53 1.38 10.73
CA ILE A 536 -8.00 0.50 11.81
C ILE A 536 -6.79 0.08 12.64
N HIS A 537 -6.91 0.26 13.96
CA HIS A 537 -5.89 -0.08 14.94
C HIS A 537 -6.36 -1.21 15.87
N LEU A 538 -5.42 -2.05 16.33
CA LEU A 538 -5.63 -2.93 17.48
C LEU A 538 -5.44 -2.11 18.76
N SER A 539 -6.54 -1.66 19.36
CA SER A 539 -6.54 -0.86 20.58
C SER A 539 -7.46 -1.45 21.65
N LYS A 540 -7.21 -1.09 22.91
CA LYS A 540 -8.07 -1.46 24.04
C LYS A 540 -9.51 -0.95 23.88
N ALA A 541 -10.45 -1.55 24.61
CA ALA A 541 -11.89 -1.21 24.59
C ALA A 541 -12.21 0.10 25.36
N ASP A 542 -11.53 1.19 25.01
CA ASP A 542 -11.84 2.51 25.56
C ASP A 542 -12.84 3.28 24.68
N LYS A 543 -13.27 4.44 25.18
CA LYS A 543 -14.22 5.31 24.50
C LYS A 543 -13.77 5.70 23.09
N LYS A 544 -12.48 5.98 22.89
CA LYS A 544 -11.92 6.41 21.59
C LYS A 544 -11.98 5.26 20.60
N ASN A 545 -11.72 4.03 21.06
CA ASN A 545 -11.78 2.88 20.18
C ASN A 545 -13.23 2.51 19.80
N PHE A 546 -14.20 2.64 20.71
CA PHE A 546 -15.62 2.49 20.35
C PHE A 546 -16.10 3.54 19.33
N ASP A 547 -15.55 4.75 19.34
CA ASP A 547 -15.81 5.73 18.27
C ASP A 547 -15.29 5.27 16.92
N THR A 548 -14.20 4.50 16.88
CA THR A 548 -13.68 3.89 15.66
C THR A 548 -14.59 2.76 15.18
N PHE A 549 -15.04 1.89 16.08
CA PHE A 549 -16.01 0.82 15.74
C PHE A 549 -17.33 1.40 15.20
N MET A 550 -17.84 2.47 15.83
CA MET A 550 -19.02 3.17 15.32
C MET A 550 -18.81 3.80 13.94
N LYS A 551 -17.59 4.19 13.57
CA LYS A 551 -17.29 4.72 12.22
C LYS A 551 -17.23 3.62 11.17
N ILE A 552 -16.73 2.43 11.54
CA ILE A 552 -16.71 1.25 10.68
C ILE A 552 -18.16 0.86 10.33
N GLU A 553 -19.03 0.80 11.35
CA GLU A 553 -20.43 0.34 11.20
C GLU A 553 -21.43 1.45 10.84
N GLU A 554 -20.96 2.64 10.45
CA GLU A 554 -21.85 3.79 10.22
C GLU A 554 -22.79 3.55 9.02
N PRO A 555 -24.13 3.58 9.21
CA PRO A 555 -25.06 3.34 8.11
C PRO A 555 -25.04 4.45 7.07
N HIS A 556 -25.25 4.06 5.81
CA HIS A 556 -25.40 4.99 4.70
C HIS A 556 -26.48 6.07 4.94
N SER A 557 -26.15 7.34 4.67
CA SER A 557 -27.14 8.37 4.36
C SER A 557 -27.24 8.48 2.84
N PRO A 558 -28.44 8.41 2.23
CA PRO A 558 -28.58 8.54 0.79
C PRO A 558 -28.08 9.91 0.34
N VAL A 559 -26.84 9.96 -0.14
CA VAL A 559 -26.30 11.14 -0.79
C VAL A 559 -27.01 11.18 -2.15
N ASN A 560 -27.97 12.09 -2.29
CA ASN A 560 -28.35 12.57 -3.61
C ASN A 560 -27.04 12.94 -4.31
N ARG A 561 -26.62 12.16 -5.31
CA ARG A 561 -25.53 12.53 -6.22
C ARG A 561 -25.94 13.83 -6.91
N THR A 562 -25.77 14.96 -6.24
CA THR A 562 -25.60 16.22 -6.95
C THR A 562 -24.32 16.04 -7.72
N PRO A 563 -24.34 16.12 -9.07
CA PRO A 563 -23.11 16.14 -9.83
C PRO A 563 -22.23 17.24 -9.21
N PRO A 564 -20.94 16.98 -8.94
CA PRO A 564 -20.06 18.02 -8.44
C PRO A 564 -20.19 19.23 -9.38
N ASN A 565 -20.62 20.36 -8.85
CA ASN A 565 -20.62 21.65 -9.55
C ASN A 565 -19.19 22.21 -9.64
N HIS A 566 -18.22 21.33 -9.91
CA HIS A 566 -16.88 21.67 -10.35
C HIS A 566 -16.75 21.19 -11.81
N PRO A 567 -16.66 22.11 -12.77
CA PRO A 567 -16.41 21.74 -14.15
C PRO A 567 -14.94 21.28 -14.27
N GLY A 568 -14.72 19.97 -14.25
CA GLY A 568 -13.42 19.33 -14.47
C GLY A 568 -13.17 18.18 -13.49
N LEU A 569 -12.91 16.99 -14.03
CA LEU A 569 -12.75 15.66 -13.40
C LEU A 569 -14.04 14.82 -13.29
N PRO A 570 -14.24 13.84 -14.19
CA PRO A 570 -15.01 12.64 -13.89
C PRO A 570 -14.10 11.67 -13.11
N ASP A 571 -14.42 11.44 -11.84
CA ASP A 571 -13.82 10.41 -10.97
C ASP A 571 -14.22 8.99 -11.45
N PRO A 572 -13.26 8.10 -11.79
CA PRO A 572 -13.53 6.72 -12.19
C PRO A 572 -13.27 5.68 -11.08
N SER A 573 -13.06 6.08 -9.82
CA SER A 573 -12.93 5.15 -8.70
C SER A 573 -14.31 4.63 -8.24
N ILE A 574 -14.49 3.32 -8.06
CA ILE A 574 -15.57 2.83 -7.18
C ILE A 574 -15.00 2.81 -5.76
N ASN A 575 -14.95 3.98 -5.14
CA ASN A 575 -14.79 4.09 -3.70
C ASN A 575 -16.16 3.85 -3.05
N PHE A 576 -16.27 2.87 -2.16
CA PHE A 576 -17.49 2.65 -1.41
C PHE A 576 -17.51 3.57 -0.21
N ASN A 577 -18.63 4.27 0.00
CA ASN A 577 -18.81 5.15 1.14
C ASN A 577 -19.22 4.38 2.41
N SER A 578 -19.69 3.14 2.25
CA SER A 578 -20.07 2.22 3.32
C SER A 578 -20.01 0.76 2.84
N ILE A 579 -19.98 -0.20 3.78
CA ILE A 579 -19.99 -1.65 3.50
C ILE A 579 -21.28 -2.04 2.75
N GLY A 580 -22.40 -1.39 3.03
CA GLY A 580 -23.67 -1.57 2.34
C GLY A 580 -23.62 -1.22 0.85
N GLU A 581 -22.80 -0.23 0.43
CA GLU A 581 -22.64 0.10 -0.99
C GLU A 581 -21.92 -1.03 -1.76
N LEU A 582 -20.92 -1.66 -1.13
CA LEU A 582 -20.23 -2.84 -1.66
C LEU A 582 -21.22 -4.00 -1.86
N TYR A 583 -22.03 -4.30 -0.84
CA TYR A 583 -23.00 -5.39 -0.92
C TYR A 583 -24.16 -5.13 -1.88
N GLN A 584 -24.57 -3.87 -2.06
CA GLN A 584 -25.53 -3.50 -3.09
C GLN A 584 -24.99 -3.75 -4.51
N LEU A 585 -23.71 -3.48 -4.76
CA LEU A 585 -23.05 -3.81 -6.03
C LEU A 585 -22.99 -5.32 -6.27
N ILE A 586 -22.68 -6.10 -5.23
CA ILE A 586 -22.69 -7.58 -5.28
C ILE A 586 -24.10 -8.06 -5.65
N MET A 587 -25.14 -7.52 -5.02
CA MET A 587 -26.53 -7.87 -5.30
C MET A 587 -26.87 -7.59 -6.78
N ASP A 588 -26.51 -6.41 -7.29
CA ASP A 588 -26.75 -6.03 -8.70
C ASP A 588 -26.02 -6.93 -9.71
N LEU A 589 -24.80 -7.40 -9.38
CA LEU A 589 -24.03 -8.32 -10.20
C LEU A 589 -24.65 -9.72 -10.25
N PHE A 590 -25.04 -10.26 -9.08
CA PHE A 590 -25.77 -11.52 -8.99
C PHE A 590 -27.05 -11.47 -9.84
N ASP A 591 -27.82 -10.39 -9.71
CA ASP A 591 -29.09 -10.19 -10.41
C ASP A 591 -28.95 -10.19 -11.94
N LYS A 592 -27.84 -9.65 -12.45
CA LYS A 592 -27.57 -9.55 -13.89
C LYS A 592 -26.96 -10.83 -14.46
N LEU A 593 -26.07 -11.48 -13.72
CA LEU A 593 -25.45 -12.75 -14.13
C LEU A 593 -26.45 -13.92 -14.07
N ASP A 594 -27.36 -13.93 -13.10
CA ASP A 594 -28.46 -14.91 -13.03
C ASP A 594 -29.41 -14.77 -14.23
N LYS A 595 -29.79 -13.54 -14.60
CA LYS A 595 -30.59 -13.28 -15.82
C LYS A 595 -29.91 -13.74 -17.11
N LYS A 596 -28.58 -13.80 -17.14
CA LYS A 596 -27.80 -14.39 -18.25
C LYS A 596 -27.66 -15.92 -18.17
N GLY A 597 -28.00 -16.53 -17.04
CA GLY A 597 -27.82 -17.96 -16.79
C GLY A 597 -26.35 -18.36 -16.60
N GLU A 598 -25.49 -17.43 -16.17
CA GLU A 598 -24.05 -17.67 -16.02
C GLU A 598 -23.67 -18.23 -14.64
N ILE A 599 -24.53 -18.09 -13.62
CA ILE A 599 -24.22 -18.55 -12.26
C ILE A 599 -24.54 -20.06 -12.11
N PRO A 600 -23.56 -20.90 -11.74
CA PRO A 600 -23.76 -22.34 -11.63
C PRO A 600 -24.52 -22.79 -10.37
N TYR A 601 -24.54 -21.99 -9.30
CA TYR A 601 -25.10 -22.32 -7.99
C TYR A 601 -24.56 -23.62 -7.41
N ASP A 602 -23.23 -23.76 -7.37
CA ASP A 602 -22.58 -24.94 -6.82
C ASP A 602 -22.73 -25.00 -5.29
N THR A 603 -23.50 -25.99 -4.82
CA THR A 603 -23.78 -26.25 -3.40
C THR A 603 -22.86 -27.31 -2.79
N GLN A 604 -21.97 -27.93 -3.58
CA GLN A 604 -21.11 -29.05 -3.14
C GLN A 604 -20.12 -28.64 -2.03
N TYR A 605 -19.71 -27.38 -2.01
CA TYR A 605 -18.69 -26.87 -1.10
C TYR A 605 -19.23 -25.86 -0.07
N GLN A 606 -20.53 -25.54 -0.12
CA GLN A 606 -21.17 -24.59 0.79
C GLN A 606 -21.40 -25.15 2.19
N LEU A 607 -21.40 -24.29 3.20
CA LEU A 607 -21.82 -24.61 4.57
C LEU A 607 -23.34 -24.57 4.70
N GLU A 608 -23.89 -25.55 5.43
CA GLU A 608 -25.32 -25.71 5.68
C GLU A 608 -25.69 -25.28 7.11
N PRO A 609 -26.95 -24.88 7.36
CA PRO A 609 -27.46 -24.68 8.71
C PRO A 609 -27.20 -25.88 9.64
N GLY A 610 -26.82 -25.59 10.87
CA GLY A 610 -26.43 -26.57 11.90
C GLY A 610 -24.98 -27.03 11.81
N MET A 611 -24.19 -26.53 10.85
CA MET A 611 -22.77 -26.89 10.66
C MET A 611 -21.79 -25.80 11.13
N GLY A 612 -22.24 -24.81 11.91
CA GLY A 612 -21.41 -23.67 12.34
C GLY A 612 -21.59 -23.25 13.81
N TYR A 613 -20.73 -22.33 14.26
CA TYR A 613 -20.87 -21.64 15.54
C TYR A 613 -21.97 -20.56 15.38
N ALA A 614 -23.15 -20.83 15.90
CA ALA A 614 -24.29 -19.91 15.81
C ALA A 614 -24.13 -18.74 16.81
N PRO A 615 -24.13 -17.46 16.37
CA PRO A 615 -24.58 -16.40 17.26
C PRO A 615 -26.04 -16.72 17.63
N SER A 616 -26.40 -16.66 18.91
CA SER A 616 -27.79 -16.89 19.31
C SER A 616 -28.64 -15.70 18.86
N THR A 617 -29.04 -15.67 17.58
CA THR A 617 -29.79 -14.58 16.93
C THR A 617 -31.20 -14.39 17.49
N GLY A 618 -31.58 -15.10 18.58
CA GLY A 618 -32.95 -15.09 19.09
C GLY A 618 -34.00 -15.67 18.13
N THR A 619 -33.62 -16.13 16.92
CA THR A 619 -34.54 -16.65 15.89
C THR A 619 -34.62 -18.18 15.84
N GLY A 620 -33.75 -18.90 16.55
CA GLY A 620 -33.70 -20.37 16.52
C GLY A 620 -33.07 -20.97 15.25
N SER A 621 -32.43 -20.16 14.40
CA SER A 621 -31.59 -20.58 13.28
C SER A 621 -30.19 -19.94 13.39
N ASP A 622 -29.16 -20.62 12.90
CA ASP A 622 -27.75 -20.19 12.97
C ASP A 622 -27.37 -19.14 11.91
N GLY A 623 -28.34 -18.68 11.11
CA GLY A 623 -28.17 -17.61 10.13
C GLY A 623 -27.45 -18.00 8.84
N LEU A 624 -26.88 -19.20 8.75
CA LEU A 624 -26.23 -19.69 7.53
C LEU A 624 -27.26 -19.94 6.43
N ILE A 625 -26.95 -19.50 5.22
CA ILE A 625 -27.80 -19.67 4.03
C ILE A 625 -26.99 -20.41 2.97
N VAL A 626 -27.53 -21.56 2.54
CA VAL A 626 -27.06 -22.22 1.31
C VAL A 626 -27.65 -21.43 0.14
N VAL A 627 -26.82 -21.12 -0.84
CA VAL A 627 -27.14 -20.34 -2.04
C VAL A 627 -27.31 -21.30 -3.22
N LYS A 628 -28.54 -21.74 -3.45
CA LYS A 628 -28.94 -22.61 -4.58
C LYS A 628 -29.59 -21.86 -5.73
N ASP A 629 -29.99 -20.61 -5.49
CA ASP A 629 -30.66 -19.73 -6.44
C ASP A 629 -30.45 -18.24 -6.07
N ILE A 630 -30.90 -17.34 -6.95
CA ILE A 630 -30.80 -15.89 -6.75
C ILE A 630 -31.54 -15.40 -5.50
N SER A 631 -32.68 -16.03 -5.14
CA SER A 631 -33.46 -15.63 -3.97
C SER A 631 -32.69 -15.89 -2.67
N GLU A 632 -31.93 -16.98 -2.61
CA GLU A 632 -31.07 -17.28 -1.47
C GLU A 632 -29.81 -16.41 -1.45
N ALA A 633 -29.23 -16.07 -2.61
CA ALA A 633 -28.13 -15.11 -2.70
C ALA A 633 -28.54 -13.73 -2.18
N GLU A 634 -29.71 -13.22 -2.62
CA GLU A 634 -30.28 -11.98 -2.12
C GLU A 634 -30.53 -12.03 -0.60
N CYS A 635 -31.04 -13.16 -0.09
CA CYS A 635 -31.30 -13.30 1.34
C CYS A 635 -30.01 -13.25 2.16
N ALA A 636 -28.94 -13.88 1.69
CA ALA A 636 -27.63 -13.83 2.33
C ALA A 636 -27.08 -12.40 2.35
N ILE A 637 -27.13 -11.70 1.21
CA ILE A 637 -26.63 -10.32 1.10
C ILE A 637 -27.45 -9.36 1.99
N LYS A 638 -28.78 -9.48 1.98
CA LYS A 638 -29.67 -8.67 2.84
C LYS A 638 -29.39 -8.90 4.32
N LEU A 639 -29.15 -10.14 4.74
CA LEU A 639 -28.82 -10.46 6.13
C LEU A 639 -27.53 -9.76 6.57
N ILE A 640 -26.49 -9.75 5.73
CA ILE A 640 -25.22 -9.06 6.01
C ILE A 640 -25.47 -7.56 6.18
N ILE A 641 -26.18 -6.92 5.24
CA ILE A 641 -26.50 -5.48 5.31
C ILE A 641 -27.33 -5.14 6.56
N ASP A 642 -28.35 -5.94 6.86
CA ASP A 642 -29.28 -5.68 7.97
C ASP A 642 -28.61 -5.81 9.34
N GLN A 643 -27.67 -6.74 9.51
CA GLN A 643 -26.94 -6.95 10.76
C GLN A 643 -25.78 -5.94 10.94
N GLY A 644 -25.03 -5.65 9.87
CA GLY A 644 -23.94 -4.69 9.89
C GLY A 644 -24.43 -3.24 10.09
N GLU A 645 -24.86 -2.60 9.00
CA GLU A 645 -25.24 -1.18 9.00
C GLU A 645 -26.68 -0.93 9.51
N GLY A 646 -27.59 -1.88 9.29
CA GLY A 646 -29.03 -1.68 9.54
C GLY A 646 -29.73 -0.88 8.44
N LYS A 647 -31.06 -0.75 8.51
CA LYS A 647 -31.89 -0.22 7.41
C LYS A 647 -31.56 1.25 7.03
N PRO A 648 -31.63 1.61 5.73
CA PRO A 648 -31.38 2.97 5.25
C PRO A 648 -32.33 4.01 5.86
N ARG A 649 -31.75 5.06 6.44
CA ARG A 649 -32.46 6.18 7.08
C ARG A 649 -33.13 7.08 6.03
N GLN A 650 -34.39 6.82 5.68
CA GLN A 650 -35.22 7.82 4.98
C GLN A 650 -36.57 8.09 5.65
N ALA A 651 -37.15 7.13 6.38
CA ALA A 651 -38.46 7.31 7.03
C ALA A 651 -38.41 7.86 8.47
N ASP A 652 -37.25 7.80 9.13
CA ASP A 652 -37.17 8.13 10.57
C ASP A 652 -36.82 9.59 10.85
N MET A 653 -36.33 10.38 9.89
CA MET A 653 -36.10 11.83 10.10
C MET A 653 -37.40 12.64 10.11
N GLU A 654 -38.46 12.19 9.43
CA GLU A 654 -39.77 12.84 9.48
C GLU A 654 -40.57 12.38 10.72
N LYS A 655 -40.51 11.09 11.09
CA LYS A 655 -41.12 10.62 12.34
C LYS A 655 -40.41 11.14 13.59
N SER A 656 -39.08 11.29 13.59
CA SER A 656 -38.37 11.89 14.72
C SER A 656 -38.61 13.40 14.81
N LYS A 657 -38.89 14.10 13.70
CA LYS A 657 -39.36 15.50 13.73
C LYS A 657 -40.83 15.67 14.15
N GLU A 658 -41.72 14.75 13.78
CA GLU A 658 -43.11 14.78 14.28
C GLU A 658 -43.22 14.36 15.76
N ILE A 659 -42.37 13.45 16.24
CA ILE A 659 -42.28 13.11 17.67
C ILE A 659 -41.67 14.26 18.50
N LEU A 660 -40.95 15.20 17.86
CA LEU A 660 -40.39 16.40 18.49
C LEU A 660 -41.40 17.55 18.67
N LEU A 661 -42.64 17.42 18.20
CA LEU A 661 -43.73 18.39 18.46
C LEU A 661 -45.05 17.75 18.95
N GLY A 662 -45.09 16.42 19.12
CA GLY A 662 -46.25 15.69 19.64
C GLY A 662 -46.18 15.42 21.15
N GLN A 663 -46.67 16.38 21.92
CA GLN A 663 -47.05 16.35 23.35
C GLN A 663 -47.36 14.95 23.98
N LEU A 664 -46.34 14.19 24.43
CA LEU A 664 -46.53 12.91 25.14
C LEU A 664 -46.67 13.10 26.67
N GLU A 665 -47.67 12.43 27.27
CA GLU A 665 -48.21 12.67 28.61
C GLU A 665 -48.10 11.40 29.48
N VAL A 666 -47.32 11.39 30.58
CA VAL A 666 -47.13 10.20 31.45
C VAL A 666 -46.94 10.55 32.95
N LYS A 667 -47.84 10.10 33.86
CA LYS A 667 -47.86 10.32 35.34
C LYS A 667 -47.42 9.04 35.99
N LEU A 668 -46.84 9.25 37.16
CA LEU A 668 -46.44 8.24 38.11
C LEU A 668 -47.10 8.55 39.45
N LYS A 669 -47.60 7.52 40.16
CA LYS A 669 -48.09 7.64 41.54
C LYS A 669 -47.37 6.62 42.44
N LEU A 670 -46.82 7.09 43.56
CA LEU A 670 -46.01 6.29 44.50
C LEU A 670 -46.86 5.79 45.68
N LYS A 671 -46.63 4.55 46.14
CA LYS A 671 -47.13 4.03 47.42
C LYS A 671 -45.97 3.58 48.29
N GLY A 672 -45.84 4.14 49.49
CA GLY A 672 -44.86 3.75 50.51
C GLY A 672 -45.29 4.20 51.90
N THR A 673 -44.75 3.57 52.94
CA THR A 673 -45.04 3.88 54.35
C THR A 673 -44.02 4.88 54.90
N ILE A 674 -44.50 5.83 55.73
CA ILE A 674 -43.70 6.93 56.28
C ILE A 674 -43.36 6.60 57.74
N GLU A 675 -42.07 6.41 58.06
CA GLU A 675 -41.67 6.08 59.43
C GLU A 675 -41.53 7.33 60.31
N LYS A 676 -41.02 8.45 59.77
CA LYS A 676 -40.92 9.74 60.46
C LYS A 676 -40.98 10.88 59.46
N ALA A 677 -41.97 11.77 59.62
CA ALA A 677 -42.07 13.00 58.85
C ALA A 677 -42.59 14.19 59.68
N LYS A 678 -42.18 15.40 59.30
CA LYS A 678 -42.88 16.65 59.65
C LYS A 678 -43.81 17.01 58.50
N ILE A 679 -45.10 17.18 58.80
CA ILE A 679 -46.18 17.38 57.82
C ILE A 679 -46.83 18.73 58.08
N GLN A 680 -47.19 19.45 57.01
CA GLN A 680 -47.90 20.73 57.11
C GLN A 680 -49.12 20.76 56.19
N GLY A 681 -50.30 21.05 56.75
CA GLY A 681 -51.61 21.04 56.08
C GLY A 681 -52.66 20.21 56.82
N GLU A 682 -53.92 20.25 56.38
CA GLU A 682 -54.98 19.35 56.89
C GLU A 682 -54.66 17.90 56.50
N ILE A 683 -54.63 17.01 57.48
CA ILE A 683 -54.30 15.60 57.31
C ILE A 683 -55.59 14.80 57.15
N LYS A 684 -55.74 14.08 56.03
CA LYS A 684 -56.75 13.02 55.87
C LYS A 684 -56.05 11.66 55.87
N GLU A 685 -56.29 10.87 56.92
CA GLU A 685 -55.77 9.51 57.08
C GLU A 685 -56.81 8.46 56.68
N ASP A 686 -56.34 7.36 56.08
CA ASP A 686 -57.15 6.16 55.91
C ASP A 686 -57.16 5.37 57.24
N PRO A 687 -58.32 5.21 57.90
CA PRO A 687 -58.40 4.57 59.21
C PRO A 687 -58.08 3.07 59.18
N THR A 688 -57.93 2.45 58.00
CA THR A 688 -57.68 1.00 57.85
C THR A 688 -56.20 0.66 57.82
N PHE A 689 -55.37 1.54 57.27
CA PHE A 689 -53.94 1.27 57.02
C PHE A 689 -52.98 2.33 57.58
N GLY A 690 -53.48 3.36 58.28
CA GLY A 690 -52.65 4.39 58.91
C GLY A 690 -51.83 5.22 57.91
N THR A 691 -52.29 5.29 56.66
CA THR A 691 -51.58 5.96 55.56
C THR A 691 -52.18 7.35 55.33
N ILE A 692 -51.32 8.36 55.19
CA ILE A 692 -51.72 9.74 54.90
C ILE A 692 -52.10 9.83 53.42
N ILE A 693 -53.33 10.22 53.13
CA ILE A 693 -53.86 10.26 51.76
C ILE A 693 -53.67 11.65 51.15
N ASP A 694 -53.65 12.70 51.97
CA ASP A 694 -53.43 14.07 51.54
C ASP A 694 -52.74 14.90 52.63
N GLY A 695 -51.71 15.67 52.24
CA GLY A 695 -50.81 16.43 53.13
C GLY A 695 -49.41 16.65 52.53
N LYS A 696 -48.75 17.77 52.84
CA LYS A 696 -47.42 18.10 52.30
C LYS A 696 -46.32 17.66 53.28
N ILE A 697 -45.48 16.72 52.84
CA ILE A 697 -44.30 16.26 53.59
C ILE A 697 -43.16 17.23 53.29
N ILE A 698 -42.61 17.85 54.32
CA ILE A 698 -41.50 18.81 54.16
C ILE A 698 -40.16 18.19 54.55
N GLU A 699 -40.16 17.12 55.36
CA GLU A 699 -38.93 16.43 55.80
C GLU A 699 -39.27 15.02 56.32
N GLY A 700 -38.60 13.96 55.83
CA GLY A 700 -38.80 12.58 56.29
C GLY A 700 -38.16 11.48 55.41
N ILE A 701 -37.98 10.27 55.96
CA ILE A 701 -37.40 9.09 55.28
C ILE A 701 -38.51 8.12 54.83
N ILE A 702 -38.49 7.71 53.56
CA ILE A 702 -39.43 6.75 52.96
C ILE A 702 -38.64 5.52 52.48
N LYS A 703 -39.08 4.30 52.83
CA LYS A 703 -38.42 3.05 52.42
C LYS A 703 -39.27 2.27 51.40
N VAL A 704 -38.67 2.06 50.22
CA VAL A 704 -38.89 1.06 49.15
C VAL A 704 -40.32 0.86 48.62
N VAL A 705 -40.48 1.03 47.30
CA VAL A 705 -41.65 0.63 46.51
C VAL A 705 -41.33 -0.66 45.76
N THR A 706 -42.19 -1.67 45.86
CA THR A 706 -41.96 -3.04 45.35
C THR A 706 -42.69 -3.38 44.04
N SER A 707 -43.34 -2.44 43.35
CA SER A 707 -43.89 -2.68 42.00
C SER A 707 -44.26 -1.39 41.29
N PHE A 708 -44.19 -1.42 39.96
CA PHE A 708 -44.58 -0.32 39.06
C PHE A 708 -45.76 -0.77 38.19
N GLU A 709 -46.85 -0.03 38.25
CA GLU A 709 -47.91 -0.02 37.23
C GLU A 709 -48.28 1.45 36.93
N SER A 710 -48.50 1.76 35.66
CA SER A 710 -48.45 3.12 35.07
C SER A 710 -49.84 3.71 34.80
N GLU A 711 -50.06 5.02 35.07
CA GLU A 711 -51.03 5.90 34.37
C GLU A 711 -50.89 7.44 34.66
N GLY A 712 -50.33 8.22 33.68
CA GLY A 712 -50.80 9.50 33.00
C GLY A 712 -50.63 10.98 33.52
N ASP A 713 -49.71 11.85 32.93
CA ASP A 713 -49.17 13.30 33.04
C ASP A 713 -47.69 13.60 33.51
N ARG A 714 -46.91 14.60 33.02
CA ARG A 714 -46.58 15.29 31.74
C ARG A 714 -45.38 16.23 32.05
N ILE A 715 -44.38 16.35 31.17
CA ILE A 715 -43.17 17.21 31.35
C ILE A 715 -43.33 18.51 30.54
N ILE A 716 -42.90 19.67 31.08
CA ILE A 716 -43.26 20.99 30.54
C ILE A 716 -42.09 21.79 29.89
N GLU A 717 -40.79 21.55 30.18
CA GLU A 717 -39.72 22.27 29.48
C GLU A 717 -38.35 21.55 29.46
N ARG A 718 -37.62 21.65 28.34
CA ARG A 718 -36.24 21.17 28.14
C ARG A 718 -35.34 22.35 27.76
N ILE A 719 -34.26 22.59 28.51
CA ILE A 719 -33.18 23.50 28.10
C ILE A 719 -31.89 22.67 28.01
N ILE A 720 -31.18 22.80 26.89
CA ILE A 720 -29.92 22.10 26.60
C ILE A 720 -28.81 23.15 26.55
N GLU A 721 -27.89 23.10 27.50
CA GLU A 721 -26.59 23.77 27.42
C GLU A 721 -25.49 22.81 27.89
N GLU A 722 -24.40 22.73 27.13
CA GLU A 722 -23.14 22.02 27.45
C GLU A 722 -23.28 20.57 27.96
N GLY A 723 -24.02 19.73 27.23
CA GLY A 723 -23.91 18.27 27.36
C GLY A 723 -24.41 17.66 28.69
N LYS A 724 -25.09 18.44 29.54
CA LYS A 724 -25.78 17.93 30.74
C LYS A 724 -27.28 18.13 30.63
N PHE A 725 -28.05 17.07 30.89
CA PHE A 725 -29.51 17.16 30.99
C PHE A 725 -29.91 17.70 32.36
N LYS A 726 -30.61 18.85 32.40
CA LYS A 726 -31.34 19.30 33.58
C LYS A 726 -32.84 19.13 33.33
N VAL A 727 -33.49 18.27 34.11
CA VAL A 727 -34.96 18.19 34.16
C VAL A 727 -35.41 18.97 35.38
N LYS A 728 -36.16 20.05 35.15
CA LYS A 728 -36.72 20.87 36.22
C LYS A 728 -38.10 20.32 36.56
N PHE A 729 -38.25 19.71 37.73
CA PHE A 729 -39.56 19.44 38.33
C PHE A 729 -39.92 20.60 39.25
N GLU A 730 -41.20 20.96 39.34
CA GLU A 730 -41.63 21.95 40.31
C GLU A 730 -41.54 21.35 41.73
N ASN A 731 -40.70 21.96 42.58
CA ASN A 731 -40.22 21.54 43.90
C ASN A 731 -39.23 20.36 43.93
N ILE A 732 -37.94 20.68 43.95
CA ILE A 732 -36.87 19.76 44.33
C ILE A 732 -36.03 20.48 45.40
N GLY A 733 -36.03 19.96 46.62
CA GLY A 733 -34.98 20.22 47.60
C GLY A 733 -33.82 19.27 47.34
N GLU A 734 -32.59 19.77 47.47
CA GLU A 734 -31.34 19.06 47.16
C GLU A 734 -31.16 17.76 47.96
N GLY A 735 -30.55 16.76 47.29
CA GLY A 735 -30.01 15.56 47.93
C GLY A 735 -30.70 14.25 47.54
N ILE A 736 -30.45 13.76 46.31
CA ILE A 736 -30.75 12.35 45.95
C ILE A 736 -29.55 11.78 45.19
N ASN A 737 -28.94 10.75 45.79
CA ASN A 737 -27.95 9.89 45.15
C ASN A 737 -28.67 8.80 44.34
N PHE A 738 -28.21 8.56 43.12
CA PHE A 738 -28.77 7.57 42.20
C PHE A 738 -28.03 6.24 42.33
N GLU A 739 -28.69 5.19 42.83
CA GLU A 739 -28.41 3.83 42.37
C GLU A 739 -29.47 3.49 41.31
N LYS A 740 -29.05 3.42 40.04
CA LYS A 740 -29.88 2.99 38.92
C LYS A 740 -29.24 1.76 38.30
N SER A 741 -29.96 0.63 38.29
CA SER A 741 -29.65 -0.47 37.38
C SER A 741 -29.88 0.01 35.94
N PHE A 742 -28.82 -0.01 35.15
CA PHE A 742 -28.73 0.61 33.82
C PHE A 742 -29.73 0.07 32.78
N ASN A 743 -30.30 -1.12 32.99
CA ASN A 743 -31.14 -1.82 32.01
C ASN A 743 -32.50 -1.15 31.72
N THR A 744 -33.05 -0.35 32.64
CA THR A 744 -34.40 0.21 32.48
C THR A 744 -34.44 1.51 31.67
N LEU A 745 -33.29 2.12 31.37
CA LEU A 745 -33.20 3.38 30.61
C LEU A 745 -33.25 3.20 29.09
N LEU A 746 -32.95 2.00 28.60
CA LEU A 746 -32.85 1.70 27.16
C LEU A 746 -34.15 1.15 26.55
N THR A 747 -35.02 0.54 27.36
CA THR A 747 -36.26 -0.10 26.87
C THR A 747 -37.42 0.87 26.63
N GLY A 748 -37.25 2.16 26.95
CA GLY A 748 -38.30 3.19 26.86
C GLY A 748 -38.42 3.92 25.52
N GLY A 749 -37.63 3.54 24.51
CA GLY A 749 -37.75 4.05 23.14
C GLY A 749 -37.37 2.94 22.17
N ASN A 750 -38.07 2.85 21.04
CA ASN A 750 -37.76 1.92 19.95
C ASN A 750 -36.36 2.19 19.36
N ILE A 751 -35.31 1.80 20.06
CA ILE A 751 -33.97 1.64 19.51
C ILE A 751 -33.98 0.20 18.98
N GLU A 752 -34.04 0.02 17.66
CA GLU A 752 -33.85 -1.31 17.08
C GLU A 752 -32.47 -1.84 17.51
N GLU A 753 -32.49 -2.86 18.37
CA GLU A 753 -31.34 -3.44 19.07
C GLU A 753 -30.40 -4.24 18.14
N ASN A 754 -30.67 -4.25 16.83
CA ASN A 754 -30.18 -5.29 15.91
C ASN A 754 -29.01 -4.88 14.98
N SER A 755 -28.51 -3.64 15.02
CA SER A 755 -27.37 -3.21 14.17
C SER A 755 -26.06 -3.13 14.97
N HIS A 756 -24.92 -3.43 14.35
CA HIS A 756 -23.59 -3.31 14.98
C HIS A 756 -23.31 -1.88 15.50
N TYR A 757 -23.69 -0.85 14.74
CA TYR A 757 -23.56 0.57 15.15
C TYR A 757 -24.21 0.86 16.52
N ASN A 758 -25.48 0.46 16.69
CA ASN A 758 -26.20 0.66 17.94
C ASN A 758 -25.59 -0.16 19.09
N THR A 759 -25.10 -1.36 18.80
CA THR A 759 -24.42 -2.20 19.79
C THR A 759 -23.16 -1.53 20.32
N PHE A 760 -22.29 -1.02 19.44
CA PHE A 760 -21.08 -0.30 19.88
C PHE A 760 -21.40 1.04 20.54
N ARG A 761 -22.46 1.73 20.13
CA ARG A 761 -22.96 2.91 20.84
C ARG A 761 -23.38 2.58 22.28
N ILE A 762 -24.04 1.45 22.50
CA ILE A 762 -24.40 0.98 23.85
C ILE A 762 -23.13 0.62 24.65
N CYS A 763 -22.15 -0.06 24.04
CA CYS A 763 -20.87 -0.35 24.68
C CYS A 763 -20.14 0.92 25.13
N LYS A 764 -20.11 1.94 24.28
CA LYS A 764 -19.55 3.26 24.60
C LYS A 764 -20.24 3.88 25.82
N ILE A 765 -21.57 3.85 25.86
CA ILE A 765 -22.35 4.37 27.01
C ILE A 765 -22.01 3.59 28.28
N TYR A 766 -21.97 2.25 28.23
CA TYR A 766 -21.59 1.46 29.39
C TYR A 766 -20.17 1.79 29.87
N ALA A 767 -19.20 1.91 28.95
CA ALA A 767 -17.83 2.27 29.29
C ALA A 767 -17.71 3.70 29.88
N GLU A 768 -18.55 4.64 29.45
CA GLU A 768 -18.55 6.03 29.93
C GLU A 768 -19.13 6.22 31.33
N TYR A 769 -20.17 5.45 31.67
CA TYR A 769 -20.92 5.63 32.92
C TYR A 769 -20.65 4.56 33.98
N ALA A 770 -19.94 3.48 33.63
CA ALA A 770 -19.49 2.50 34.61
C ALA A 770 -18.50 3.13 35.60
N SER A 771 -18.62 2.75 36.87
CA SER A 771 -17.60 3.09 37.86
C SER A 771 -16.27 2.36 37.56
N GLU A 772 -15.15 2.86 38.07
CA GLU A 772 -13.85 2.15 38.00
C GLU A 772 -13.91 0.76 38.64
N SER A 773 -14.87 0.51 39.53
CA SER A 773 -15.14 -0.80 40.10
C SER A 773 -15.98 -1.72 39.23
N GLU A 774 -16.62 -1.23 38.17
CA GLU A 774 -17.46 -2.03 37.25
C GLU A 774 -16.77 -2.28 35.90
N TYR A 775 -15.95 -1.35 35.42
CA TYR A 775 -15.26 -1.49 34.13
C TYR A 775 -13.78 -1.17 34.26
N GLN A 776 -12.92 -2.15 33.97
CA GLN A 776 -11.46 -2.01 34.06
C GLN A 776 -10.81 -2.64 32.84
N LEU A 777 -9.77 -1.97 32.34
CA LEU A 777 -8.98 -2.41 31.20
C LEU A 777 -7.57 -2.77 31.64
N TRP A 778 -7.00 -3.80 31.02
CA TRP A 778 -5.56 -3.99 30.99
C TRP A 778 -4.92 -2.87 30.15
N PRO A 779 -3.75 -2.35 30.57
CA PRO A 779 -3.04 -1.33 29.81
C PRO A 779 -2.28 -1.96 28.64
N VAL A 780 -2.97 -2.69 27.76
CA VAL A 780 -2.35 -3.36 26.61
C VAL A 780 -1.76 -2.32 25.63
N ILE A 781 -0.66 -2.67 24.98
CA ILE A 781 -0.05 -1.87 23.90
C ILE A 781 -1.00 -1.75 22.71
N ASP A 782 -0.93 -0.67 21.95
CA ASP A 782 -1.67 -0.56 20.68
C ASP A 782 -0.84 -1.18 19.53
N ASP A 783 -1.50 -1.80 18.56
CA ASP A 783 -0.89 -2.42 17.36
C ASP A 783 0.30 -3.37 17.64
N PRO A 784 0.16 -4.37 18.53
CA PRO A 784 1.25 -5.27 18.86
C PRO A 784 1.68 -6.13 17.67
N ASN A 785 3.00 -6.29 17.50
CA ASN A 785 3.63 -7.27 16.62
C ASN A 785 4.76 -8.02 17.38
N LEU A 786 5.41 -9.00 16.74
CA LEU A 786 6.46 -9.78 17.40
C LEU A 786 7.66 -8.91 17.80
N SER A 787 8.01 -7.89 17.01
CA SER A 787 9.07 -6.92 17.33
C SER A 787 8.71 -5.94 18.45
N SER A 788 7.43 -5.85 18.84
CA SER A 788 6.99 -5.03 19.98
C SER A 788 7.48 -5.59 21.33
N TYR A 789 7.99 -6.82 21.37
CA TYR A 789 8.38 -7.51 22.60
C TYR A 789 9.89 -7.80 22.63
N THR A 790 10.51 -7.57 23.78
CA THR A 790 11.93 -7.91 24.02
C THR A 790 12.09 -9.18 24.85
N ASP A 791 11.09 -9.55 25.65
CA ASP A 791 11.11 -10.80 26.43
C ASP A 791 10.81 -12.00 25.53
N SER A 792 11.81 -12.86 25.36
CA SER A 792 11.73 -14.14 24.63
C SER A 792 10.52 -15.00 25.01
N LYS A 793 10.06 -14.96 26.27
CA LYS A 793 8.89 -15.73 26.74
C LYS A 793 7.59 -15.17 26.17
N ILE A 794 7.47 -13.83 26.14
CA ILE A 794 6.31 -13.14 25.58
C ILE A 794 6.30 -13.31 24.05
N ILE A 795 7.48 -13.21 23.40
CA ILE A 795 7.63 -13.49 21.96
C ILE A 795 7.16 -14.90 21.62
N ALA A 796 7.60 -15.93 22.36
CA ALA A 796 7.17 -17.31 22.13
C ALA A 796 5.65 -17.49 22.28
N THR A 797 5.05 -16.77 23.23
CA THR A 797 3.61 -16.80 23.49
C THR A 797 2.80 -16.08 22.40
N ALA A 798 3.26 -14.91 21.95
CA ALA A 798 2.67 -14.19 20.81
C ALA A 798 2.81 -14.97 19.50
N ASN A 799 3.94 -15.65 19.30
CA ASN A 799 4.15 -16.53 18.16
C ASN A 799 3.19 -17.74 18.17
N ALA A 800 2.94 -18.33 19.35
CA ALA A 800 1.92 -19.38 19.50
C ALA A 800 0.50 -18.88 19.19
N PHE A 801 0.19 -17.63 19.55
CA PHE A 801 -1.08 -16.99 19.17
C PHE A 801 -1.20 -16.86 17.65
N ASN A 802 -0.18 -16.30 16.98
CA ASN A 802 -0.16 -16.14 15.52
C ASN A 802 -0.28 -17.49 14.80
N ALA A 803 0.40 -18.53 15.29
CA ALA A 803 0.29 -19.89 14.78
C ALA A 803 -1.15 -20.43 14.90
N ALA A 804 -1.78 -20.26 16.06
CA ALA A 804 -3.16 -20.70 16.28
C ALA A 804 -4.15 -19.93 15.38
N TYR A 805 -3.95 -18.62 15.21
CA TYR A 805 -4.82 -17.76 14.39
C TYR A 805 -4.69 -18.12 12.90
N SER A 806 -3.46 -18.27 12.41
CA SER A 806 -3.19 -18.70 11.03
C SER A 806 -3.70 -20.12 10.77
N TYR A 807 -3.57 -21.03 11.75
CA TYR A 807 -4.15 -22.37 11.63
C TYR A 807 -5.68 -22.33 11.55
N LEU A 808 -6.35 -21.42 12.27
CA LEU A 808 -7.80 -21.21 12.15
C LEU A 808 -8.17 -20.79 10.72
N MET A 809 -7.44 -19.86 10.11
CA MET A 809 -7.65 -19.45 8.72
C MET A 809 -7.47 -20.60 7.73
N ILE A 810 -6.49 -21.47 7.97
CA ILE A 810 -6.30 -22.68 7.18
C ILE A 810 -7.49 -23.64 7.33
N LEU A 811 -7.98 -23.87 8.56
CA LEU A 811 -9.17 -24.70 8.79
C LEU A 811 -10.39 -24.13 8.07
N LEU A 812 -10.61 -22.81 8.15
CA LEU A 812 -11.69 -22.12 7.43
C LEU A 812 -11.55 -22.40 5.93
N GLN A 813 -10.37 -22.18 5.35
CA GLN A 813 -10.12 -22.48 3.94
C GLN A 813 -10.40 -23.93 3.55
N TYR A 814 -10.07 -24.91 4.40
CA TYR A 814 -10.36 -26.32 4.13
C TYR A 814 -11.86 -26.63 4.16
N THR A 815 -12.64 -25.94 4.99
CA THR A 815 -14.10 -26.16 5.11
C THR A 815 -14.81 -25.98 3.78
N TRP A 816 -14.53 -24.90 3.04
CA TRP A 816 -15.11 -24.63 1.71
C TRP A 816 -14.35 -25.29 0.54
N ARG A 817 -13.37 -26.15 0.83
CA ARG A 817 -12.65 -26.94 -0.19
C ARG A 817 -12.90 -28.44 -0.09
N THR A 818 -13.64 -28.86 0.94
CA THR A 818 -13.95 -30.25 1.24
C THR A 818 -15.40 -30.55 0.83
N ASP A 819 -15.59 -31.60 0.03
CA ASP A 819 -16.90 -31.99 -0.53
C ASP A 819 -17.92 -32.34 0.57
N ASN A 820 -19.09 -31.69 0.60
CA ASN A 820 -20.12 -31.92 1.63
C ASN A 820 -20.75 -33.33 1.61
N LYS A 821 -20.67 -34.05 0.49
CA LYS A 821 -21.25 -35.38 0.32
C LYS A 821 -20.19 -36.48 0.43
N LYS A 822 -19.07 -36.34 -0.28
CA LYS A 822 -18.03 -37.37 -0.37
C LYS A 822 -17.08 -37.38 0.82
N GLU A 823 -16.84 -36.23 1.44
CA GLU A 823 -15.88 -36.06 2.53
C GLU A 823 -16.54 -35.51 3.81
N LYS A 824 -17.83 -35.81 4.01
CA LYS A 824 -18.65 -35.28 5.12
C LYS A 824 -17.99 -35.44 6.49
N GLU A 825 -17.52 -36.64 6.84
CA GLU A 825 -16.89 -36.90 8.14
C GLU A 825 -15.63 -36.04 8.35
N LYS A 826 -14.81 -35.88 7.31
CA LYS A 826 -13.60 -35.05 7.36
C LYS A 826 -13.97 -33.57 7.53
N ARG A 827 -15.03 -33.12 6.86
CA ARG A 827 -15.55 -31.75 6.99
C ARG A 827 -16.09 -31.48 8.39
N GLU A 828 -16.86 -32.39 8.96
CA GLU A 828 -17.36 -32.30 10.35
C GLU A 828 -16.23 -32.27 11.37
N LEU A 829 -15.16 -33.03 11.16
CA LEU A 829 -13.96 -32.99 12.02
C LEU A 829 -13.23 -31.65 11.94
N VAL A 830 -13.10 -31.06 10.76
CA VAL A 830 -12.47 -29.73 10.57
C VAL A 830 -13.29 -28.66 11.29
N ILE A 831 -14.60 -28.64 11.08
CA ILE A 831 -15.53 -27.69 11.70
C ILE A 831 -15.52 -27.85 13.23
N GLY A 832 -15.64 -29.09 13.73
CA GLY A 832 -15.61 -29.38 15.17
C GLY A 832 -14.29 -29.00 15.85
N GLY A 833 -13.19 -28.92 15.09
CA GLY A 833 -11.89 -28.47 15.59
C GLY A 833 -11.78 -26.96 15.81
N MET A 834 -12.59 -26.14 15.13
CA MET A 834 -12.48 -24.67 15.23
C MET A 834 -12.87 -24.13 16.61
N PRO A 835 -14.00 -24.52 17.24
CA PRO A 835 -14.33 -24.06 18.59
C PRO A 835 -13.28 -24.46 19.63
N ALA A 836 -12.69 -25.66 19.48
CA ALA A 836 -11.61 -26.12 20.34
C ALA A 836 -10.37 -25.22 20.22
N LEU A 837 -10.02 -24.80 19.00
CA LEU A 837 -8.91 -23.87 18.78
C LEU A 837 -9.22 -22.46 19.30
N MET A 838 -10.42 -21.94 19.03
CA MET A 838 -10.83 -20.59 19.43
C MET A 838 -10.94 -20.43 20.96
N HIS A 839 -11.60 -21.37 21.63
CA HIS A 839 -11.82 -21.29 23.08
C HIS A 839 -10.75 -21.97 23.91
N GLY A 840 -10.12 -23.03 23.39
CA GLY A 840 -9.09 -23.78 24.08
C GLY A 840 -7.68 -23.23 23.91
N VAL A 841 -7.38 -22.53 22.79
CA VAL A 841 -6.02 -22.07 22.50
C VAL A 841 -5.95 -20.55 22.35
N LEU A 842 -6.68 -19.98 21.39
CA LEU A 842 -6.60 -18.54 21.07
C LEU A 842 -6.98 -17.66 22.26
N ARG A 843 -8.17 -17.88 22.84
CA ARG A 843 -8.65 -17.07 23.98
C ARG A 843 -7.73 -17.17 25.21
N PRO A 844 -7.31 -18.36 25.69
CA PRO A 844 -6.38 -18.47 26.81
C PRO A 844 -5.06 -17.75 26.57
N ILE A 845 -4.47 -17.89 25.39
CA ILE A 845 -3.20 -17.22 25.05
C ILE A 845 -3.38 -15.69 24.99
N ALA A 846 -4.43 -15.19 24.31
CA ALA A 846 -4.69 -13.75 24.21
C ALA A 846 -4.93 -13.09 25.58
N THR A 847 -5.76 -13.71 26.42
CA THR A 847 -6.02 -13.19 27.77
C THR A 847 -4.79 -13.25 28.67
N PHE A 848 -3.92 -14.25 28.48
CA PHE A 848 -2.66 -14.32 29.18
C PHE A 848 -1.68 -13.21 28.74
N LEU A 849 -1.58 -12.95 27.42
CA LEU A 849 -0.76 -11.85 26.89
C LEU A 849 -1.19 -10.50 27.47
N ALA A 850 -2.50 -10.23 27.52
CA ALA A 850 -3.05 -9.00 28.11
C ALA A 850 -2.70 -8.81 29.60
N GLU A 851 -2.35 -9.88 30.32
CA GLU A 851 -1.93 -9.85 31.72
C GLU A 851 -0.42 -9.61 31.89
N GLN A 852 0.40 -9.82 30.85
CA GLN A 852 1.86 -9.76 30.97
C GLN A 852 2.38 -8.32 30.84
N PRO A 853 3.08 -7.78 31.85
CA PRO A 853 3.71 -6.48 31.74
C PRO A 853 4.92 -6.52 30.81
N ILE A 854 5.02 -5.53 29.91
CA ILE A 854 6.20 -5.30 29.05
C ILE A 854 6.96 -4.04 29.47
N SER A 855 6.30 -3.11 30.17
CA SER A 855 6.88 -1.92 30.78
C SER A 855 6.19 -1.63 32.13
N SER A 856 6.53 -0.53 32.80
CA SER A 856 5.86 -0.11 34.05
C SER A 856 4.36 0.16 33.86
N ASP A 857 3.95 0.58 32.66
CA ASP A 857 2.62 1.11 32.39
C ASP A 857 1.95 0.45 31.18
N THR A 858 2.52 -0.63 30.66
CA THR A 858 2.03 -1.29 29.44
C THR A 858 2.16 -2.80 29.53
N ASN A 859 1.12 -3.50 29.08
CA ASN A 859 1.05 -4.94 28.96
C ASN A 859 1.16 -5.38 27.49
N ALA A 860 1.53 -6.65 27.28
CA ALA A 860 1.47 -7.28 25.97
C ALA A 860 0.03 -7.45 25.49
N GLY A 861 -0.14 -7.87 24.23
CA GLY A 861 -1.43 -8.04 23.58
C GLY A 861 -1.38 -9.15 22.53
N ALA A 862 -2.55 -9.57 22.05
CA ALA A 862 -2.63 -10.51 20.94
C ALA A 862 -2.26 -9.82 19.61
N THR A 863 -1.32 -10.39 18.87
CA THR A 863 -0.72 -9.76 17.67
C THR A 863 -1.51 -9.97 16.39
N PHE A 864 -2.34 -11.03 16.30
CA PHE A 864 -3.12 -11.39 15.10
C PHE A 864 -2.31 -11.44 13.78
N GLY A 865 -1.01 -11.68 13.89
CA GLY A 865 -0.10 -11.68 12.76
C GLY A 865 -0.15 -12.98 11.96
N TYR A 866 0.26 -12.87 10.70
CA TYR A 866 0.47 -14.01 9.82
C TYR A 866 1.59 -14.92 10.36
N TYR A 867 1.34 -16.22 10.42
CA TYR A 867 2.31 -17.25 10.80
C TYR A 867 2.56 -18.19 9.63
N ILE A 868 3.83 -18.39 9.31
CA ILE A 868 4.27 -19.22 8.19
C ILE A 868 4.45 -20.65 8.66
N PHE A 869 3.70 -21.56 8.06
CA PHE A 869 3.91 -22.98 8.27
C PHE A 869 4.90 -23.55 7.24
N THR A 870 5.92 -24.24 7.71
CA THR A 870 6.96 -24.84 6.87
C THR A 870 6.54 -26.22 6.33
N ASN A 871 7.25 -26.74 5.32
CA ASN A 871 6.99 -28.08 4.79
C ASN A 871 7.67 -29.22 5.58
N TYR A 872 8.40 -28.91 6.67
CA TYR A 872 9.20 -29.90 7.41
C TYR A 872 8.37 -30.86 8.28
N SER A 873 7.16 -30.45 8.69
CA SER A 873 6.24 -31.31 9.45
C SER A 873 4.78 -30.89 9.23
N SER A 874 3.82 -31.71 9.64
CA SER A 874 2.40 -31.36 9.48
C SER A 874 2.07 -30.05 10.21
N LEU A 875 1.20 -29.22 9.62
CA LEU A 875 0.73 -27.94 10.17
C LEU A 875 0.30 -28.06 11.65
N LYS A 876 -0.44 -29.12 11.98
CA LYS A 876 -0.90 -29.41 13.35
C LYS A 876 0.26 -29.62 14.33
N ASN A 877 1.33 -30.31 13.93
CA ASN A 877 2.49 -30.55 14.79
C ASN A 877 3.28 -29.25 15.03
N GLN A 878 3.36 -28.37 14.02
CA GLN A 878 3.99 -27.06 14.17
C GLN A 878 3.20 -26.18 15.14
N LEU A 879 1.87 -26.15 15.03
CA LEU A 879 1.00 -25.49 16.01
C LEU A 879 1.21 -26.05 17.42
N ILE A 880 1.16 -27.38 17.59
CA ILE A 880 1.39 -28.03 18.90
C ILE A 880 2.77 -27.66 19.46
N ALA A 881 3.80 -27.61 18.61
CA ALA A 881 5.15 -27.23 19.03
C ALA A 881 5.18 -25.78 19.54
N ALA A 882 4.58 -24.83 18.81
CA ALA A 882 4.51 -23.43 19.20
C ALA A 882 3.77 -23.23 20.53
N VAL A 883 2.60 -23.87 20.70
CA VAL A 883 1.83 -23.77 21.96
C VAL A 883 2.56 -24.43 23.14
N LYS A 884 3.24 -25.57 22.91
CA LYS A 884 4.08 -26.20 23.94
C LYS A 884 5.30 -25.34 24.30
N GLU A 885 5.85 -24.59 23.36
CA GLU A 885 6.93 -23.65 23.63
C GLU A 885 6.46 -22.52 24.54
N ALA A 886 5.29 -21.93 24.25
CA ALA A 886 4.67 -20.94 25.12
C ALA A 886 4.39 -21.49 26.53
N SER A 887 3.84 -22.70 26.65
CA SER A 887 3.61 -23.37 27.94
C SER A 887 4.92 -23.64 28.70
N LYS A 888 6.00 -24.01 28.01
CA LYS A 888 7.33 -24.17 28.64
C LYS A 888 7.94 -22.85 29.11
N ALA A 889 7.67 -21.75 28.41
CA ALA A 889 8.14 -20.42 28.80
C ALA A 889 7.52 -19.96 30.13
N PHE A 890 6.29 -20.42 30.42
CA PHE A 890 5.52 -20.14 31.63
C PHE A 890 4.94 -21.44 32.25
N PRO A 891 5.79 -22.28 32.88
CA PRO A 891 5.40 -23.62 33.31
C PRO A 891 4.36 -23.64 34.43
N ASP A 892 4.27 -22.56 35.21
CA ASP A 892 3.32 -22.44 36.34
C ASP A 892 1.98 -21.80 35.91
N ASN A 893 1.75 -21.59 34.62
CA ASN A 893 0.51 -20.98 34.13
C ASN A 893 -0.50 -22.03 33.66
N ASP A 894 -1.63 -22.12 34.37
CA ASP A 894 -2.70 -23.07 34.07
C ASP A 894 -3.37 -22.82 32.71
N LYS A 895 -3.48 -21.56 32.25
CA LYS A 895 -4.12 -21.22 30.96
C LYS A 895 -3.30 -21.75 29.78
N LEU A 896 -1.99 -21.54 29.80
CA LEU A 896 -1.09 -22.00 28.74
C LEU A 896 -0.90 -23.52 28.77
N THR A 897 -0.86 -24.11 29.96
CA THR A 897 -0.82 -25.58 30.12
C THR A 897 -2.10 -26.22 29.59
N THR A 898 -3.26 -25.62 29.87
CA THR A 898 -4.55 -26.06 29.33
C THR A 898 -4.60 -25.92 27.82
N ALA A 899 -4.08 -24.82 27.25
CA ALA A 899 -4.04 -24.63 25.80
C ALA A 899 -3.12 -25.64 25.08
N ALA A 900 -2.06 -26.10 25.75
CA ALA A 900 -1.12 -27.07 25.19
C ALA A 900 -1.63 -28.52 25.22
N ASN A 901 -2.53 -28.84 26.14
CA ASN A 901 -3.18 -30.16 26.28
C ASN A 901 -4.35 -30.29 25.32
#